data_AF-A0A9W9DM18-F1
#
_entry.id   AF-A0A9W9DM18-F1
#
_cell.length_a   1.000
_cell.length_b   1.000
_cell.length_c   1.000
_cell.angle_alpha   90.00
_cell.angle_beta   90.00
_cell.angle_gamma   90.00
#
_symmetry.space_group_name_H-M   'P 1'
#
loop_
_entity.id
_entity.type
_entity.pdbx_description
1 polymer ?
#
loop_
_entity_poly.entity_id
_entity_poly.type
_entity_poly.pdbx_seq_one_letter_code
_entity_poly.pdbx_strand_id
1 'polypeptide(L)'
;MLNFSKSSPPPYTSSFSSLSHLPSPATYRRPSPTHPPLAILRALKSLLTKRYCRVLFLALFSTTFLFFLLKLTPPPSFEPLQLTHSRASDDLVLLPPPYPSFPTFEQLKGLPPLFEAWKEYERTLSQHEKDDGTTKFVYMKNHVHASGWGNVLQEMILNTHLAYLSGRSFVFYNYTWDRSPSEYSSFNGKTIPSRVPVSTMLAGPMIGGSFDPSYLADPFFTIDPSPQSHPRAVSSEHYDHVCAGQKKVIDTAIVRNAVASWDGKANLEAWVKFLQALPDRCVEIDINAEHIFNIWMFGSSQILTLWPSLSRSPILRQFTHSPLILNAFERHRHLFGVTDTETARKPAGLMYLVPNLRNILPGIFFSHSQPGKDNESSTPIPSPSAPASDSPLPLVDLTQLPLLYPHSPAKPDINDTIPGLLVLHIRRGDFAQHCINLVEWGSAFNGFNLFEDIREQDGFDSAGAGAGTHPPGSEPVAPEEESDFTASLKGMSAEEKDQARKSRKDVLDIYATAKKDYEDRKAKYETAKANYLERCFPNINQIVRRVRQVREAVALASSKAALSSRSTFSPPTGPLTHLYVMTNGKPPFLAELRAALELDAITNNPLNLPPWESIYTSRDLELGWEEGYVSQALDMYVAQRAEVFVGNGFSSLTSNIVMLRKANGVDLIKTRLW
;
A
#
# COMPACT_ATOMS: atom_id res chain seq x y z
N MET A 1 -9.42 -37.58 29.51
CA MET A 1 -8.62 -38.02 30.67
C MET A 1 -7.56 -38.99 30.18
N LEU A 2 -6.40 -39.06 30.87
CA LEU A 2 -5.30 -40.00 30.64
C LEU A 2 -4.58 -39.90 29.26
N ASN A 3 -3.45 -40.58 29.05
CA ASN A 3 -2.12 -40.25 29.61
C ASN A 3 -0.99 -40.93 28.79
N PHE A 4 0.26 -40.46 28.93
CA PHE A 4 1.51 -41.03 28.35
C PHE A 4 1.60 -41.01 26.79
N SER A 5 2.78 -41.08 26.16
CA SER A 5 4.17 -41.08 26.68
C SER A 5 5.10 -40.19 25.84
N LYS A 6 6.28 -39.85 26.39
CA LYS A 6 7.42 -39.31 25.62
C LYS A 6 8.22 -40.46 24.99
N SER A 7 8.92 -40.16 23.90
CA SER A 7 10.01 -41.00 23.37
C SER A 7 11.26 -40.13 23.13
N SER A 8 12.45 -40.72 23.24
CA SER A 8 13.73 -40.06 23.02
C SER A 8 14.61 -40.91 22.09
N PRO A 9 15.45 -40.31 21.23
CA PRO A 9 16.35 -41.04 20.35
C PRO A 9 17.53 -41.69 21.10
N PRO A 10 18.17 -42.73 20.51
CA PRO A 10 19.19 -43.54 21.19
C PRO A 10 20.62 -42.93 21.14
N PRO A 11 21.54 -43.40 21.99
CA PRO A 11 22.94 -42.97 21.98
C PRO A 11 23.77 -43.64 20.87
N TYR A 12 24.83 -42.97 20.42
CA TYR A 12 25.92 -43.57 19.65
C TYR A 12 27.24 -43.41 20.41
N THR A 13 28.00 -44.50 20.52
CA THR A 13 29.34 -44.51 21.10
C THR A 13 30.33 -45.11 20.12
N SER A 14 31.37 -44.37 19.77
CA SER A 14 32.63 -44.90 19.28
C SER A 14 33.78 -44.09 19.88
N SER A 15 34.95 -44.71 19.98
CA SER A 15 36.08 -44.26 20.79
C SER A 15 37.35 -44.09 19.95
N PHE A 16 38.49 -43.93 20.62
CA PHE A 16 39.81 -43.55 20.09
C PHE A 16 39.96 -42.05 19.76
N SER A 17 41.07 -41.39 20.08
CA SER A 17 42.28 -41.85 20.79
C SER A 17 42.85 -40.79 21.76
N SER A 18 43.56 -41.26 22.78
CA SER A 18 44.28 -40.42 23.74
C SER A 18 45.69 -40.16 23.25
N LEU A 19 46.15 -38.89 23.30
CA LEU A 19 47.57 -38.57 23.43
C LEU A 19 47.75 -37.28 24.22
N SER A 20 48.33 -37.41 25.41
CA SER A 20 48.55 -36.34 26.37
C SER A 20 49.91 -35.68 26.16
N HIS A 21 49.94 -34.34 26.07
CA HIS A 21 51.11 -33.55 26.48
C HIS A 21 50.72 -32.12 26.85
N LEU A 22 50.82 -31.81 28.15
CA LEU A 22 50.80 -30.45 28.69
C LEU A 22 52.24 -30.04 29.08
N PRO A 23 52.66 -28.83 28.71
CA PRO A 23 53.45 -27.99 29.59
C PRO A 23 52.65 -26.75 30.04
N SER A 24 53.01 -26.17 31.18
CA SER A 24 52.33 -24.98 31.72
C SER A 24 52.55 -23.73 30.85
N PRO A 25 51.58 -22.78 30.79
CA PRO A 25 51.73 -21.56 30.01
C PRO A 25 52.82 -20.65 30.59
N ALA A 26 53.74 -20.20 29.74
CA ALA A 26 54.78 -19.25 30.10
C ALA A 26 54.20 -17.87 30.44
N THR A 27 54.88 -17.13 31.33
CA THR A 27 54.43 -15.85 31.88
C THR A 27 54.42 -14.72 30.85
N TYR A 28 53.27 -14.46 30.24
CA TYR A 28 53.11 -13.28 29.39
C TYR A 28 52.98 -12.00 30.25
N ARG A 29 53.98 -11.12 30.17
CA ARG A 29 53.98 -9.84 30.91
C ARG A 29 52.87 -8.92 30.39
N ARG A 30 52.00 -8.44 31.28
CA ARG A 30 51.13 -7.29 30.99
C ARG A 30 52.00 -6.05 30.75
N PRO A 31 51.67 -5.18 29.76
CA PRO A 31 52.17 -3.81 29.74
C PRO A 31 51.75 -3.06 31.01
N SER A 32 52.64 -2.24 31.55
CA SER A 32 52.35 -1.39 32.72
C SER A 32 51.62 -0.12 32.29
N PRO A 33 50.61 0.38 33.02
CA PRO A 33 50.00 1.67 32.73
C PRO A 33 50.99 2.82 33.01
N THR A 34 51.23 3.66 32.00
CA THR A 34 52.09 4.83 32.10
C THR A 34 51.40 5.98 32.83
N HIS A 35 51.67 6.11 34.13
CA HIS A 35 51.21 7.27 34.90
C HIS A 35 51.94 8.56 34.47
N PRO A 36 51.22 9.68 34.22
CA PRO A 36 51.85 10.98 33.99
C PRO A 36 52.52 11.53 35.28
N PRO A 37 53.54 12.41 35.18
CA PRO A 37 54.35 12.82 36.32
C PRO A 37 53.57 13.65 37.34
N LEU A 38 53.59 13.19 38.59
CA LEU A 38 52.82 13.71 39.73
C LEU A 38 53.32 15.07 40.29
N ALA A 39 54.05 15.85 39.48
CA ALA A 39 54.63 17.14 39.84
C ALA A 39 53.67 18.31 39.57
N ILE A 40 53.00 18.34 38.42
CA ILE A 40 52.18 19.48 37.97
C ILE A 40 50.98 19.73 38.90
N LEU A 41 50.36 18.65 39.41
CA LEU A 41 49.22 18.70 40.33
C LEU A 41 49.56 19.21 41.75
N ARG A 42 50.83 19.40 42.10
CA ARG A 42 51.24 20.04 43.36
C ARG A 42 51.42 21.56 43.23
N ALA A 43 51.85 22.06 42.07
CA ALA A 43 51.99 23.49 41.82
C ALA A 43 50.64 24.24 41.78
N LEU A 44 49.62 23.66 41.13
CA LEU A 44 48.31 24.30 40.93
C LEU A 44 47.48 24.48 42.22
N LYS A 45 47.83 23.81 43.32
CA LYS A 45 47.14 23.99 44.62
C LYS A 45 47.47 25.31 45.34
N SER A 46 48.43 26.09 44.84
CA SER A 46 48.86 27.35 45.46
C SER A 46 48.09 28.60 44.98
N LEU A 47 47.40 28.53 43.83
CA LEU A 47 46.96 29.74 43.09
C LEU A 47 45.45 29.95 42.94
N LEU A 48 44.60 28.99 43.34
CA LEU A 48 43.14 29.21 43.40
C LEU A 48 42.62 29.14 44.84
N THR A 49 42.47 30.31 45.46
CA THR A 49 41.69 30.42 46.71
C THR A 49 40.18 30.27 46.41
N LYS A 50 39.39 29.88 47.42
CA LYS A 50 37.95 29.56 47.28
C LYS A 50 37.09 30.65 46.64
N ARG A 51 37.54 31.92 46.57
CA ARG A 51 36.87 33.00 45.82
C ARG A 51 36.96 32.79 44.31
N TYR A 52 38.15 32.49 43.77
CA TYR A 52 38.34 32.33 42.32
C TYR A 52 37.60 31.11 41.77
N CYS A 53 37.53 30.00 42.51
CA CYS A 53 36.73 28.84 42.11
C CYS A 53 35.23 29.19 41.93
N ARG A 54 34.67 30.05 42.80
CA ARG A 54 33.27 30.50 42.68
C ARG A 54 33.06 31.42 41.47
N VAL A 55 34.00 32.33 41.19
CA VAL A 55 33.95 33.20 40.00
C VAL A 55 34.08 32.37 38.72
N LEU A 56 34.96 31.38 38.67
CA LEU A 56 35.09 30.45 37.55
C LEU A 56 33.82 29.62 37.35
N PHE A 57 33.19 29.12 38.42
CA PHE A 57 31.94 28.38 38.31
C PHE A 57 30.77 29.26 37.83
N LEU A 58 30.68 30.50 38.32
CA LEU A 58 29.70 31.49 37.84
C LEU A 58 29.94 31.88 36.39
N ALA A 59 31.20 32.04 35.96
CA ALA A 59 31.55 32.33 34.57
C ALA A 59 31.18 31.15 33.65
N LEU A 60 31.54 29.92 34.01
CA LEU A 60 31.16 28.71 33.27
C LEU A 60 29.64 28.55 33.20
N PHE A 61 28.93 28.69 34.32
CA PHE A 61 27.47 28.61 34.36
C PHE A 61 26.81 29.72 33.53
N SER A 62 27.33 30.95 33.59
CA SER A 62 26.83 32.07 32.77
C SER A 62 27.09 31.83 31.28
N THR A 63 28.24 31.26 30.89
CA THR A 63 28.53 30.94 29.48
C THR A 63 27.73 29.76 28.96
N THR A 64 27.48 28.71 29.76
CA THR A 64 26.62 27.60 29.33
C THR A 64 25.14 27.99 29.33
N PHE A 65 24.70 28.83 30.27
CA PHE A 65 23.35 29.39 30.27
C PHE A 65 23.14 30.36 29.10
N LEU A 66 24.11 31.23 28.79
CA LEU A 66 24.05 32.11 27.62
C LEU A 66 24.13 31.30 26.31
N PHE A 67 24.93 30.24 26.25
CA PHE A 67 24.93 29.32 25.10
C PHE A 67 23.58 28.61 24.94
N PHE A 68 22.91 28.24 26.03
CA PHE A 68 21.54 27.71 25.98
C PHE A 68 20.53 28.77 25.53
N LEU A 69 20.60 30.01 26.03
CA LEU A 69 19.74 31.11 25.59
C LEU A 69 19.97 31.49 24.12
N LEU A 70 21.19 31.37 23.60
CA LEU A 70 21.53 31.56 22.18
C LEU A 70 21.22 30.31 21.33
N LYS A 71 21.00 29.15 21.95
CA LYS A 71 20.48 27.92 21.32
C LYS A 71 18.96 27.80 21.39
N LEU A 72 18.30 28.57 22.24
CA LEU A 72 16.88 28.91 22.10
C LEU A 72 16.73 29.85 20.91
N THR A 73 16.81 29.27 19.71
CA THR A 73 16.11 29.84 18.56
C THR A 73 14.67 30.13 19.01
N PRO A 74 14.07 31.30 18.68
CA PRO A 74 12.63 31.40 18.78
C PRO A 74 11.99 30.23 18.01
N PRO A 75 10.79 29.75 18.39
CA PRO A 75 10.05 28.85 17.52
C PRO A 75 10.01 29.50 16.13
N PRO A 76 10.29 28.76 15.03
CA PRO A 76 10.41 29.36 13.72
C PRO A 76 9.14 30.16 13.47
N SER A 77 9.29 31.48 13.37
CA SER A 77 8.20 32.34 12.95
C SER A 77 7.86 31.87 11.54
N PHE A 78 6.71 31.21 11.41
CA PHE A 78 6.09 30.99 10.12
C PHE A 78 5.86 32.38 9.53
N GLU A 79 6.81 32.86 8.72
CA GLU A 79 6.43 33.66 7.57
C GLU A 79 5.38 32.81 6.85
N PRO A 80 4.13 33.28 6.71
CA PRO A 80 3.19 32.56 5.89
C PRO A 80 3.81 32.50 4.50
N LEU A 81 4.02 31.28 3.98
CA LEU A 81 4.44 31.08 2.60
C LEU A 81 3.56 31.97 1.73
N GLN A 82 4.16 32.95 1.06
CA GLN A 82 3.43 33.83 0.17
C GLN A 82 3.01 33.00 -1.04
N LEU A 83 1.86 32.33 -0.91
CA LEU A 83 1.21 31.56 -1.97
C LEU A 83 0.90 32.53 -3.10
N THR A 84 1.81 32.61 -4.07
CA THR A 84 1.62 33.42 -5.27
C THR A 84 0.42 32.89 -6.01
N HIS A 85 -0.73 33.58 -5.88
CA HIS A 85 -1.97 33.28 -6.60
C HIS A 85 -1.81 33.63 -8.09
N SER A 86 -0.95 32.87 -8.77
CA SER A 86 -0.57 33.01 -10.16
C SER A 86 -1.65 32.40 -11.05
N ARG A 87 -2.76 33.14 -11.22
CA ARG A 87 -3.95 32.75 -12.01
C ARG A 87 -4.74 31.63 -11.32
N ALA A 88 -6.07 31.73 -11.32
CA ALA A 88 -6.92 30.68 -10.77
C ALA A 88 -6.62 29.36 -11.49
N SER A 89 -6.32 28.32 -10.70
CA SER A 89 -5.92 27.00 -11.19
C SER A 89 -7.04 26.02 -10.89
N ASP A 90 -7.55 25.35 -11.92
CA ASP A 90 -8.76 24.54 -11.82
C ASP A 90 -8.53 23.20 -11.09
N ASP A 91 -7.26 22.84 -10.87
CA ASP A 91 -6.78 21.60 -10.23
C ASP A 91 -6.31 21.85 -8.78
N LEU A 92 -7.24 22.32 -7.94
CA LEU A 92 -7.04 22.40 -6.49
C LEU A 92 -7.14 21.02 -5.84
N VAL A 93 -6.36 20.79 -4.79
CA VAL A 93 -6.39 19.58 -3.95
C VAL A 93 -6.45 19.92 -2.46
N LEU A 94 -7.20 19.12 -1.70
CA LEU A 94 -7.28 19.22 -0.24
C LEU A 94 -5.99 18.70 0.42
N LEU A 95 -5.30 19.56 1.17
CA LEU A 95 -4.27 19.14 2.12
C LEU A 95 -4.91 18.40 3.31
N PRO A 96 -4.21 17.46 3.96
CA PRO A 96 -4.74 16.75 5.11
C PRO A 96 -5.22 17.73 6.18
N PRO A 97 -6.48 17.63 6.64
CA PRO A 97 -7.00 18.55 7.64
C PRO A 97 -6.14 18.48 8.92
N PRO A 98 -5.82 19.62 9.55
CA PRO A 98 -5.08 19.61 10.80
C PRO A 98 -5.88 18.82 11.84
N TYR A 99 -5.21 17.94 12.60
CA TYR A 99 -5.86 17.18 13.66
C TYR A 99 -6.59 18.14 14.61
N PRO A 100 -7.88 17.91 14.89
CA PRO A 100 -8.63 18.80 15.76
C PRO A 100 -7.98 18.80 17.15
N SER A 101 -7.86 19.98 17.75
CA SER A 101 -7.19 20.15 19.05
C SER A 101 -7.90 19.45 20.22
N PHE A 102 -9.10 18.93 19.97
CA PHE A 102 -9.87 18.04 20.84
C PHE A 102 -10.39 16.87 20.00
N PRO A 103 -10.47 15.65 20.56
CA PRO A 103 -10.95 14.49 19.82
C PRO A 103 -12.43 14.63 19.43
N THR A 104 -12.79 14.18 18.23
CA THR A 104 -14.18 14.21 17.74
C THR A 104 -15.08 13.22 18.51
N PHE A 105 -16.39 13.33 18.32
CA PHE A 105 -17.37 12.40 18.91
C PHE A 105 -17.12 10.94 18.51
N GLU A 106 -16.68 10.71 17.28
CA GLU A 106 -16.33 9.42 16.72
C GLU A 106 -15.04 8.91 17.36
N GLN A 107 -14.01 9.74 17.46
CA GLN A 107 -12.75 9.41 18.14
C GLN A 107 -12.96 9.06 19.62
N LEU A 108 -13.78 9.84 20.33
CA LEU A 108 -14.17 9.58 21.73
C LEU A 108 -14.94 8.27 21.91
N LYS A 109 -15.58 7.76 20.86
CA LYS A 109 -16.27 6.46 20.82
C LYS A 109 -15.43 5.31 20.24
N GLY A 110 -14.18 5.58 19.81
CA GLY A 110 -13.37 4.60 19.10
C GLY A 110 -13.91 4.19 17.73
N LEU A 111 -14.75 5.04 17.12
CA LEU A 111 -15.33 4.83 15.80
C LEU A 111 -14.35 5.24 14.68
N PRO A 112 -14.52 4.68 13.46
CA PRO A 112 -13.82 5.16 12.27
C PRO A 112 -14.18 6.62 11.91
N PRO A 113 -13.29 7.30 11.16
CA PRO A 113 -13.60 8.59 10.54
C PRO A 113 -14.63 8.45 9.43
N LEU A 114 -15.41 9.51 9.25
CA LEU A 114 -16.38 9.66 8.15
C LEU A 114 -15.89 10.63 7.05
N PHE A 115 -14.68 11.17 7.19
CA PHE A 115 -13.97 11.96 6.18
C PHE A 115 -14.75 13.19 5.69
N GLU A 116 -15.47 13.90 6.57
CA GLU A 116 -16.36 15.01 6.18
C GLU A 116 -15.66 16.15 5.41
N ALA A 117 -14.40 16.47 5.74
CA ALA A 117 -13.62 17.46 4.97
C ALA A 117 -13.36 17.00 3.52
N TRP A 118 -13.16 15.69 3.30
CA TRP A 118 -12.95 15.10 1.98
C TRP A 118 -14.27 14.98 1.19
N LYS A 119 -15.39 14.65 1.87
CA LYS A 119 -16.74 14.72 1.29
C LYS A 119 -17.05 16.14 0.80
N GLU A 120 -16.73 17.15 1.60
CA GLU A 120 -17.00 18.56 1.25
C GLU A 120 -16.06 19.09 0.15
N TYR A 121 -14.79 18.67 0.14
CA TYR A 121 -13.89 18.88 -1.00
C TYR A 121 -14.46 18.25 -2.29
N GLU A 122 -14.95 17.01 -2.26
CA GLU A 122 -15.58 16.37 -3.43
C GLU A 122 -16.90 17.02 -3.86
N ARG A 123 -17.58 17.80 -3.00
CA ARG A 123 -18.69 18.69 -3.42
C ARG A 123 -18.19 19.95 -4.11
N THR A 124 -17.19 20.60 -3.52
CA THR A 124 -16.71 21.95 -3.88
C THR A 124 -15.70 22.02 -5.04
N LEU A 125 -15.47 20.91 -5.75
CA LEU A 125 -14.64 20.88 -6.97
C LEU A 125 -15.17 21.86 -8.03
N SER A 126 -14.26 22.56 -8.73
CA SER A 126 -14.60 23.67 -9.62
C SER A 126 -15.51 23.30 -10.81
N GLN A 127 -15.44 22.06 -11.30
CA GLN A 127 -16.36 21.54 -12.32
C GLN A 127 -17.79 21.30 -11.83
N HIS A 128 -18.06 21.42 -10.52
CA HIS A 128 -19.41 21.30 -9.97
C HIS A 128 -20.15 22.65 -9.84
N GLU A 129 -19.47 23.80 -9.97
CA GLU A 129 -20.09 25.12 -9.73
C GLU A 129 -21.30 25.39 -10.63
N LYS A 130 -21.21 25.04 -11.92
CA LYS A 130 -22.25 25.31 -12.93
C LYS A 130 -22.27 24.20 -13.97
N ASP A 131 -23.45 23.62 -14.14
CA ASP A 131 -23.76 22.80 -15.29
C ASP A 131 -24.05 23.69 -16.52
N ASP A 132 -23.43 23.37 -17.66
CA ASP A 132 -23.67 24.03 -18.95
C ASP A 132 -24.82 23.39 -19.75
N GLY A 133 -25.31 22.23 -19.30
CA GLY A 133 -26.34 21.44 -19.97
C GLY A 133 -25.84 20.56 -21.12
N THR A 134 -24.58 20.71 -21.57
CA THR A 134 -24.02 19.97 -22.71
C THR A 134 -23.26 18.72 -22.27
N THR A 135 -22.59 18.77 -21.12
CA THR A 135 -21.75 17.69 -20.58
C THR A 135 -22.53 16.38 -20.49
N LYS A 136 -22.10 15.34 -21.23
CA LYS A 136 -22.62 13.97 -21.10
C LYS A 136 -21.89 13.22 -19.99
N PHE A 137 -22.61 12.37 -19.28
CA PHE A 137 -22.09 11.58 -18.14
C PHE A 137 -22.22 10.07 -18.39
N VAL A 138 -21.42 9.27 -17.67
CA VAL A 138 -21.64 7.84 -17.46
C VAL A 138 -21.31 7.44 -16.01
N TYR A 139 -22.28 6.85 -15.32
CA TYR A 139 -22.12 6.38 -13.94
C TYR A 139 -22.19 4.85 -13.85
N MET A 140 -21.05 4.23 -13.53
CA MET A 140 -20.94 2.79 -13.24
C MET A 140 -21.41 2.49 -11.81
N LYS A 141 -22.72 2.60 -11.57
CA LYS A 141 -23.32 2.43 -10.24
C LYS A 141 -23.27 0.99 -9.71
N ASN A 142 -23.01 0.01 -10.59
CA ASN A 142 -22.73 -1.37 -10.22
C ASN A 142 -21.28 -1.63 -9.74
N HIS A 143 -20.41 -0.63 -9.71
CA HIS A 143 -18.99 -0.71 -9.32
C HIS A 143 -18.68 -1.64 -8.13
N VAL A 144 -17.47 -2.20 -8.13
CA VAL A 144 -16.97 -3.09 -7.08
C VAL A 144 -17.16 -2.47 -5.69
N HIS A 145 -17.82 -3.23 -4.82
CA HIS A 145 -18.02 -2.93 -3.41
C HIS A 145 -17.72 -4.17 -2.55
N ALA A 146 -17.80 -4.04 -1.21
CA ALA A 146 -17.55 -5.13 -0.25
C ALA A 146 -16.21 -5.88 -0.50
N SER A 147 -15.21 -5.18 -1.02
CA SER A 147 -13.97 -5.72 -1.58
C SER A 147 -12.77 -4.88 -1.18
N GLY A 148 -11.57 -5.47 -1.21
CA GLY A 148 -10.32 -4.71 -1.00
C GLY A 148 -10.06 -3.69 -2.11
N TRP A 149 -9.48 -2.54 -1.74
CA TRP A 149 -9.11 -1.42 -2.63
C TRP A 149 -8.48 -1.83 -3.96
N GLY A 150 -7.64 -2.88 -3.98
CA GLY A 150 -7.05 -3.41 -5.21
C GLY A 150 -8.07 -3.73 -6.30
N ASN A 151 -9.21 -4.33 -5.96
CA ASN A 151 -10.27 -4.63 -6.93
C ASN A 151 -10.97 -3.34 -7.41
N VAL A 152 -11.28 -2.44 -6.47
CA VAL A 152 -12.01 -1.19 -6.74
C VAL A 152 -11.20 -0.28 -7.64
N LEU A 153 -9.93 -0.06 -7.33
CA LEU A 153 -9.03 0.76 -8.13
C LEU A 153 -8.77 0.16 -9.53
N GLN A 154 -8.63 -1.17 -9.62
CA GLN A 154 -8.40 -1.85 -10.90
C GLN A 154 -9.60 -1.67 -11.86
N GLU A 155 -10.83 -1.76 -11.34
CA GLU A 155 -12.04 -1.48 -12.11
C GLU A 155 -12.20 0.03 -12.41
N MET A 156 -11.99 0.89 -11.41
CA MET A 156 -12.16 2.34 -11.53
C MET A 156 -11.27 2.95 -12.61
N ILE A 157 -10.01 2.49 -12.72
CA ILE A 157 -9.09 2.90 -13.79
C ILE A 157 -9.68 2.58 -15.18
N LEU A 158 -10.24 1.40 -15.37
CA LEU A 158 -10.83 1.00 -16.67
C LEU A 158 -12.17 1.69 -16.93
N ASN A 159 -12.99 1.89 -15.91
CA ASN A 159 -14.25 2.64 -16.01
C ASN A 159 -14.00 4.11 -16.37
N THR A 160 -12.98 4.75 -15.80
CA THR A 160 -12.58 6.12 -16.14
C THR A 160 -12.03 6.20 -17.56
N HIS A 161 -11.20 5.22 -17.98
CA HIS A 161 -10.66 5.15 -19.35
C HIS A 161 -11.76 4.95 -20.40
N LEU A 162 -12.75 4.09 -20.13
CA LEU A 162 -13.94 3.92 -20.96
C LEU A 162 -14.76 5.23 -21.06
N ALA A 163 -15.00 5.91 -19.94
CA ALA A 163 -15.73 7.17 -19.94
C ALA A 163 -15.03 8.23 -20.81
N TYR A 164 -13.73 8.43 -20.57
CA TYR A 164 -12.86 9.32 -21.34
C TYR A 164 -12.91 9.04 -22.85
N LEU A 165 -12.71 7.78 -23.28
CA LEU A 165 -12.79 7.37 -24.69
C LEU A 165 -14.20 7.51 -25.30
N SER A 166 -15.25 7.41 -24.47
CA SER A 166 -16.64 7.58 -24.93
C SER A 166 -17.07 9.05 -25.11
N GLY A 167 -16.21 10.02 -24.78
CA GLY A 167 -16.56 11.44 -24.79
C GLY A 167 -17.57 11.80 -23.69
N ARG A 168 -17.46 11.16 -22.52
CA ARG A 168 -18.36 11.34 -21.37
C ARG A 168 -17.56 11.58 -20.10
N SER A 169 -18.08 12.48 -19.26
CA SER A 169 -17.59 12.64 -17.89
C SER A 169 -17.78 11.32 -17.14
N PHE A 170 -16.69 10.81 -16.59
CA PHE A 170 -16.76 9.77 -15.57
C PHE A 170 -17.50 10.32 -14.35
N VAL A 171 -18.37 9.51 -13.76
CA VAL A 171 -18.98 9.80 -12.46
C VAL A 171 -18.27 8.95 -11.42
N PHE A 172 -17.38 9.59 -10.66
CA PHE A 172 -16.59 8.91 -9.64
C PHE A 172 -17.42 8.63 -8.37
N TYR A 173 -17.00 7.61 -7.63
CA TYR A 173 -17.74 7.04 -6.52
C TYR A 173 -16.82 6.70 -5.36
N ASN A 174 -17.36 6.77 -4.14
CA ASN A 174 -16.68 6.38 -2.91
C ASN A 174 -16.11 4.95 -3.00
N TYR A 175 -14.96 4.72 -2.34
CA TYR A 175 -14.55 3.37 -1.99
C TYR A 175 -15.58 2.78 -1.02
N THR A 176 -16.45 1.92 -1.53
CA THR A 176 -17.68 1.49 -0.84
C THR A 176 -17.54 0.06 -0.34
N TRP A 177 -17.63 -0.13 0.97
CA TRP A 177 -17.79 -1.45 1.58
C TRP A 177 -19.27 -1.86 1.64
N ASP A 178 -20.14 -0.95 2.07
CA ASP A 178 -21.58 -1.17 2.20
C ASP A 178 -22.36 -0.05 1.47
N ARG A 179 -23.32 -0.47 0.63
CA ARG A 179 -24.21 0.40 -0.14
C ARG A 179 -25.43 0.85 0.70
N SER A 180 -25.58 0.39 1.94
CA SER A 180 -26.67 0.80 2.84
C SER A 180 -26.56 2.26 3.30
N PRO A 181 -27.66 2.86 3.81
CA PRO A 181 -27.64 4.19 4.42
C PRO A 181 -26.80 4.28 5.72
N SER A 182 -26.28 3.18 6.26
CA SER A 182 -25.41 3.21 7.44
C SER A 182 -24.05 3.80 7.09
N GLU A 183 -23.59 4.82 7.82
CA GLU A 183 -22.21 5.35 7.69
C GLU A 183 -21.14 4.34 8.11
N TYR A 184 -21.50 3.32 8.90
CA TYR A 184 -20.59 2.29 9.39
C TYR A 184 -21.02 0.87 8.99
N SER A 185 -20.03 0.03 8.70
CA SER A 185 -20.18 -1.39 8.42
C SER A 185 -19.18 -2.21 9.26
N SER A 186 -19.10 -3.53 9.03
CA SER A 186 -18.24 -4.44 9.79
C SER A 186 -17.41 -5.34 8.87
N PHE A 187 -16.12 -5.47 9.16
CA PHE A 187 -15.22 -6.40 8.48
C PHE A 187 -14.30 -7.08 9.49
N ASN A 188 -14.23 -8.42 9.46
CA ASN A 188 -13.46 -9.26 10.38
C ASN A 188 -13.68 -8.90 11.88
N GLY A 189 -14.92 -8.54 12.24
CA GLY A 189 -15.31 -8.16 13.61
C GLY A 189 -14.90 -6.75 14.03
N LYS A 190 -14.41 -5.90 13.11
CA LYS A 190 -14.10 -4.49 13.35
C LYS A 190 -15.09 -3.58 12.63
N THR A 191 -15.51 -2.51 13.30
CA THR A 191 -16.23 -1.40 12.67
C THR A 191 -15.31 -0.69 11.67
N ILE A 192 -15.84 -0.42 10.48
CA ILE A 192 -15.19 0.30 9.38
C ILE A 192 -16.19 1.33 8.81
N PRO A 193 -15.75 2.40 8.13
CA PRO A 193 -16.66 3.27 7.41
C PRO A 193 -17.28 2.48 6.24
N SER A 194 -18.57 2.68 5.98
CA SER A 194 -19.26 2.03 4.85
C SER A 194 -18.77 2.56 3.50
N ARG A 195 -18.36 3.83 3.46
CA ARG A 195 -18.01 4.60 2.27
C ARG A 195 -16.85 5.54 2.61
N VAL A 196 -15.81 5.56 1.79
CA VAL A 196 -14.63 6.44 1.94
C VAL A 196 -14.47 7.29 0.66
N PRO A 197 -14.39 8.64 0.76
CA PRO A 197 -14.15 9.52 -0.39
C PRO A 197 -12.87 9.15 -1.12
N VAL A 198 -12.88 9.08 -2.45
CA VAL A 198 -11.73 8.62 -3.24
C VAL A 198 -10.58 9.63 -3.27
N SER A 199 -10.87 10.91 -3.04
CA SER A 199 -9.91 11.97 -2.77
C SER A 199 -8.99 11.70 -1.58
N THR A 200 -9.37 10.84 -0.64
CA THR A 200 -8.49 10.40 0.46
C THR A 200 -7.29 9.59 -0.04
N MET A 201 -7.36 8.99 -1.23
CA MET A 201 -6.34 8.10 -1.80
C MET A 201 -5.78 8.59 -3.14
N LEU A 202 -6.61 9.25 -3.96
CA LEU A 202 -6.30 9.66 -5.33
C LEU A 202 -6.31 11.20 -5.49
N ALA A 203 -5.68 11.66 -6.56
CA ALA A 203 -5.80 13.01 -7.11
C ALA A 203 -5.76 12.94 -8.65
N GLY A 204 -5.90 14.10 -9.32
CA GLY A 204 -5.85 14.17 -10.79
C GLY A 204 -7.13 13.68 -11.48
N PRO A 205 -7.06 13.26 -12.77
CA PRO A 205 -8.25 13.17 -13.63
C PRO A 205 -9.33 12.18 -13.19
N MET A 206 -8.96 11.11 -12.47
CA MET A 206 -9.92 10.12 -11.95
C MET A 206 -10.96 10.70 -11.00
N ILE A 207 -10.66 11.85 -10.37
CA ILE A 207 -11.55 12.55 -9.44
C ILE A 207 -11.78 14.02 -9.83
N GLY A 208 -11.58 14.37 -11.10
CA GLY A 208 -11.92 15.70 -11.64
C GLY A 208 -10.76 16.67 -11.88
N GLY A 209 -9.51 16.25 -11.71
CA GLY A 209 -8.36 17.01 -12.23
C GLY A 209 -8.34 17.09 -13.76
N SER A 210 -7.49 17.95 -14.30
CA SER A 210 -7.47 18.28 -15.73
C SER A 210 -6.70 17.27 -16.58
N PHE A 211 -7.14 17.10 -17.83
CA PHE A 211 -6.46 16.26 -18.81
C PHE A 211 -5.31 17.04 -19.48
N ASP A 212 -4.06 16.59 -19.32
CA ASP A 212 -2.93 17.12 -20.09
C ASP A 212 -3.11 16.76 -21.58
N PRO A 213 -3.16 17.75 -22.49
CA PRO A 213 -3.27 17.53 -23.92
C PRO A 213 -2.20 16.61 -24.53
N SER A 214 -1.04 16.43 -23.87
CA SER A 214 0.03 15.55 -24.33
C SER A 214 -0.35 14.06 -24.37
N TYR A 215 -1.43 13.66 -23.70
CA TYR A 215 -1.91 12.27 -23.63
C TYR A 215 -3.19 12.01 -24.45
N LEU A 216 -3.63 12.93 -25.32
CA LEU A 216 -4.84 12.82 -26.16
C LEU A 216 -4.65 11.88 -27.38
N ALA A 217 -3.86 10.81 -27.26
CA ALA A 217 -3.50 9.93 -28.39
C ALA A 217 -3.64 8.43 -28.04
N ASP A 218 -4.50 7.72 -28.76
CA ASP A 218 -4.86 6.31 -28.55
C ASP A 218 -4.68 5.49 -29.86
N PRO A 219 -4.33 4.19 -29.81
CA PRO A 219 -4.14 3.36 -31.02
C PRO A 219 -5.43 2.72 -31.57
N PHE A 220 -6.50 2.68 -30.79
CA PHE A 220 -7.76 2.00 -31.13
C PHE A 220 -8.85 3.02 -31.51
N PHE A 221 -8.81 4.22 -30.93
CA PHE A 221 -9.82 5.26 -31.12
C PHE A 221 -9.24 6.58 -31.62
N THR A 222 -9.92 7.21 -32.58
CA THR A 222 -9.68 8.62 -32.93
C THR A 222 -10.24 9.49 -31.81
N ILE A 223 -9.38 10.28 -31.18
CA ILE A 223 -9.72 11.22 -30.11
C ILE A 223 -9.90 12.62 -30.71
N ASP A 224 -10.95 13.34 -30.30
CA ASP A 224 -11.09 14.78 -30.59
C ASP A 224 -10.24 15.58 -29.59
N PRO A 225 -9.22 16.33 -30.04
CA PRO A 225 -8.33 17.07 -29.15
C PRO A 225 -8.97 18.34 -28.54
N SER A 226 -10.26 18.64 -28.80
CA SER A 226 -10.94 19.77 -28.15
C SER A 226 -11.05 19.57 -26.63
N PRO A 227 -10.77 20.56 -25.77
CA PRO A 227 -10.96 20.42 -24.32
C PRO A 227 -12.41 20.11 -23.90
N GLN A 228 -13.38 20.34 -24.79
CA GLN A 228 -14.80 20.10 -24.57
C GLN A 228 -15.23 18.65 -24.82
N SER A 229 -14.45 17.84 -25.56
CA SER A 229 -14.75 16.42 -25.81
C SER A 229 -14.48 15.52 -24.59
N HIS A 230 -13.61 15.97 -23.68
CA HIS A 230 -13.19 15.24 -22.48
C HIS A 230 -13.49 16.03 -21.19
N PRO A 231 -14.78 16.14 -20.81
CA PRO A 231 -15.17 16.82 -19.56
C PRO A 231 -14.59 16.11 -18.33
N ARG A 232 -14.13 16.92 -17.37
CA ARG A 232 -13.52 16.45 -16.10
C ARG A 232 -14.52 15.64 -15.27
N ALA A 233 -14.03 14.60 -14.58
CA ALA A 233 -14.88 13.70 -13.81
C ALA A 233 -15.63 14.41 -12.67
N VAL A 234 -16.86 13.97 -12.39
CA VAL A 234 -17.74 14.56 -11.37
C VAL A 234 -18.10 13.55 -10.29
N SER A 235 -18.45 14.03 -9.10
CA SER A 235 -18.87 13.14 -8.00
C SER A 235 -20.26 12.53 -8.27
N SER A 236 -20.53 11.37 -7.68
CA SER A 236 -21.87 10.75 -7.75
C SER A 236 -22.96 11.64 -7.13
N GLU A 237 -22.63 12.49 -6.16
CA GLU A 237 -23.58 13.45 -5.57
C GLU A 237 -23.94 14.57 -6.55
N HIS A 238 -22.95 15.13 -7.28
CA HIS A 238 -23.20 16.11 -8.34
C HIS A 238 -24.00 15.50 -9.51
N TYR A 239 -23.65 14.28 -9.94
CA TYR A 239 -24.42 13.54 -10.95
C TYR A 239 -25.87 13.29 -10.50
N ASP A 240 -26.10 12.84 -9.27
CA ASP A 240 -27.44 12.58 -8.75
C ASP A 240 -28.29 13.86 -8.68
N HIS A 241 -27.66 15.02 -8.43
CA HIS A 241 -28.31 16.33 -8.49
C HIS A 241 -28.65 16.75 -9.94
N VAL A 242 -27.64 16.86 -10.82
CA VAL A 242 -27.81 17.35 -12.20
C VAL A 242 -28.72 16.43 -13.03
N CYS A 243 -28.56 15.11 -12.87
CA CYS A 243 -29.31 14.12 -13.64
C CYS A 243 -30.64 13.70 -13.00
N ALA A 244 -31.12 14.41 -11.97
CA ALA A 244 -32.42 14.15 -11.34
C ALA A 244 -33.56 14.07 -12.38
N GLY A 245 -34.30 12.97 -12.38
CA GLY A 245 -35.44 12.74 -13.30
C GLY A 245 -35.09 12.44 -14.76
N GLN A 246 -33.83 12.53 -15.19
CA GLN A 246 -33.40 12.37 -16.60
C GLN A 246 -32.43 11.19 -16.85
N LYS A 247 -32.36 10.23 -15.92
CA LYS A 247 -31.42 9.09 -15.98
C LYS A 247 -31.85 8.00 -16.96
N LYS A 248 -30.95 7.63 -17.86
CA LYS A 248 -31.03 6.43 -18.70
C LYS A 248 -30.31 5.27 -18.02
N VAL A 249 -31.07 4.36 -17.41
CA VAL A 249 -30.53 3.12 -16.82
C VAL A 249 -30.22 2.10 -17.92
N ILE A 250 -29.09 1.39 -17.81
CA ILE A 250 -28.59 0.42 -18.80
C ILE A 250 -28.12 -0.87 -18.12
N ASP A 251 -28.68 -2.00 -18.52
CA ASP A 251 -28.17 -3.34 -18.21
C ASP A 251 -26.97 -3.67 -19.11
N THR A 252 -25.86 -4.12 -18.52
CA THR A 252 -24.62 -4.46 -19.25
C THR A 252 -24.75 -5.64 -20.20
N ALA A 253 -25.79 -6.49 -20.04
CA ALA A 253 -26.13 -7.56 -20.95
C ALA A 253 -26.34 -7.05 -22.40
N ILE A 254 -26.74 -5.79 -22.61
CA ILE A 254 -26.97 -5.22 -23.94
C ILE A 254 -25.69 -5.17 -24.81
N VAL A 255 -24.52 -4.93 -24.20
CA VAL A 255 -23.22 -4.96 -24.89
C VAL A 255 -22.58 -6.33 -24.75
N ARG A 256 -22.60 -6.92 -23.54
CA ARG A 256 -22.00 -8.23 -23.25
C ARG A 256 -22.48 -9.33 -24.21
N ASN A 257 -23.78 -9.38 -24.52
CA ASN A 257 -24.33 -10.39 -25.45
C ASN A 257 -23.82 -10.24 -26.90
N ALA A 258 -23.26 -9.09 -27.27
CA ALA A 258 -22.62 -8.86 -28.56
C ALA A 258 -21.10 -9.13 -28.54
N VAL A 259 -20.49 -9.23 -27.37
CA VAL A 259 -19.04 -9.49 -27.19
C VAL A 259 -18.84 -10.95 -26.77
N ALA A 260 -18.60 -11.82 -27.75
CA ALA A 260 -18.55 -13.27 -27.57
C ALA A 260 -17.31 -13.81 -26.81
N SER A 261 -16.52 -12.95 -26.16
CA SER A 261 -15.31 -13.32 -25.42
C SER A 261 -15.00 -12.33 -24.29
N TRP A 262 -14.19 -12.76 -23.32
CA TRP A 262 -13.64 -11.89 -22.28
C TRP A 262 -12.43 -11.05 -22.73
N ASP A 263 -12.26 -10.84 -24.05
CA ASP A 263 -11.18 -10.00 -24.59
C ASP A 263 -11.34 -8.54 -24.15
N GLY A 264 -10.28 -7.98 -23.57
CA GLY A 264 -10.27 -6.60 -23.07
C GLY A 264 -10.55 -5.58 -24.17
N LYS A 265 -9.83 -5.69 -25.30
CA LYS A 265 -9.95 -4.78 -26.44
C LYS A 265 -11.35 -4.82 -27.05
N ALA A 266 -11.88 -5.99 -27.40
CA ALA A 266 -13.21 -6.12 -27.99
C ALA A 266 -14.33 -5.62 -27.07
N ASN A 267 -14.22 -5.86 -25.75
CA ASN A 267 -15.15 -5.31 -24.77
C ASN A 267 -15.09 -3.77 -24.73
N LEU A 268 -13.89 -3.18 -24.69
CA LEU A 268 -13.71 -1.72 -24.72
C LEU A 268 -14.26 -1.10 -26.01
N GLU A 269 -13.95 -1.67 -27.18
CA GLU A 269 -14.43 -1.19 -28.47
C GLU A 269 -15.96 -1.24 -28.59
N ALA A 270 -16.59 -2.30 -28.10
CA ALA A 270 -18.05 -2.42 -28.07
C ALA A 270 -18.70 -1.39 -27.14
N TRP A 271 -18.13 -1.20 -25.93
CA TRP A 271 -18.64 -0.24 -24.95
C TRP A 271 -18.43 1.22 -25.35
N VAL A 272 -17.27 1.59 -25.90
CA VAL A 272 -17.02 2.95 -26.42
C VAL A 272 -18.00 3.28 -27.54
N LYS A 273 -18.13 2.38 -28.53
CA LYS A 273 -19.07 2.55 -29.65
C LYS A 273 -20.52 2.70 -29.18
N PHE A 274 -20.93 1.91 -28.19
CA PHE A 274 -22.27 1.97 -27.62
C PHE A 274 -22.53 3.29 -26.86
N LEU A 275 -21.61 3.72 -25.99
CA LEU A 275 -21.76 4.95 -25.20
C LEU A 275 -21.70 6.23 -26.06
N GLN A 276 -20.91 6.23 -27.13
CA GLN A 276 -20.85 7.32 -28.12
C GLN A 276 -22.15 7.42 -28.93
N ALA A 277 -22.76 6.29 -29.31
CA ALA A 277 -24.01 6.25 -30.07
C ALA A 277 -25.25 6.71 -29.28
N LEU A 278 -25.20 6.73 -27.95
CA LEU A 278 -26.32 7.16 -27.11
C LEU A 278 -26.49 8.69 -27.14
N PRO A 279 -27.69 9.20 -27.53
CA PRO A 279 -28.00 10.62 -27.38
C PRO A 279 -28.13 11.00 -25.90
N ASP A 280 -28.58 10.08 -25.05
CA ASP A 280 -28.85 10.25 -23.64
C ASP A 280 -27.68 10.91 -22.90
N ARG A 281 -27.98 12.03 -22.24
CA ARG A 281 -27.02 12.84 -21.49
C ARG A 281 -26.55 12.10 -20.24
N CYS A 282 -27.49 11.63 -19.45
CA CYS A 282 -27.28 11.05 -18.12
C CYS A 282 -27.40 9.53 -18.16
N VAL A 283 -26.30 8.81 -18.42
CA VAL A 283 -26.29 7.34 -18.45
C VAL A 283 -25.90 6.78 -17.08
N GLU A 284 -26.67 5.81 -16.57
CA GLU A 284 -26.41 5.06 -15.34
C GLU A 284 -26.40 3.56 -15.69
N ILE A 285 -25.38 2.81 -15.25
CA ILE A 285 -25.38 1.35 -15.35
C ILE A 285 -26.24 0.79 -14.21
N ASP A 286 -27.14 -0.16 -14.50
CA ASP A 286 -28.01 -0.75 -13.47
C ASP A 286 -27.18 -1.35 -12.33
N ILE A 287 -27.50 -0.97 -11.09
CA ILE A 287 -26.78 -1.32 -9.86
C ILE A 287 -26.62 -2.84 -9.61
N ASN A 288 -27.45 -3.66 -10.26
CA ASN A 288 -27.46 -5.12 -10.17
C ASN A 288 -26.84 -5.83 -11.40
N ALA A 289 -26.54 -5.10 -12.48
CA ALA A 289 -26.01 -5.68 -13.71
C ALA A 289 -24.55 -6.12 -13.57
N GLU A 290 -24.12 -7.08 -14.39
CA GLU A 290 -22.74 -7.58 -14.42
C GLU A 290 -21.73 -6.46 -14.68
N HIS A 291 -20.55 -6.55 -14.08
CA HIS A 291 -19.50 -5.53 -14.18
C HIS A 291 -18.98 -5.40 -15.62
N ILE A 292 -18.81 -4.17 -16.11
CA ILE A 292 -18.29 -3.89 -17.47
C ILE A 292 -16.90 -4.52 -17.66
N PHE A 293 -16.04 -4.43 -16.64
CA PHE A 293 -14.77 -5.12 -16.56
C PHE A 293 -14.86 -6.10 -15.37
N ASN A 294 -15.12 -7.37 -15.66
CA ASN A 294 -15.46 -8.36 -14.64
C ASN A 294 -14.27 -9.22 -14.19
N ILE A 295 -14.49 -10.02 -13.14
CA ILE A 295 -13.48 -10.86 -12.52
C ILE A 295 -12.85 -11.90 -13.45
N TRP A 296 -13.54 -12.37 -14.50
CA TRP A 296 -13.00 -13.34 -15.46
C TRP A 296 -11.99 -12.69 -16.41
N MET A 297 -12.21 -11.42 -16.78
CA MET A 297 -11.23 -10.61 -17.51
C MET A 297 -10.00 -10.37 -16.61
N PHE A 298 -10.22 -9.95 -15.36
CA PHE A 298 -9.13 -9.74 -14.39
C PHE A 298 -8.43 -11.03 -13.92
N GLY A 299 -9.01 -12.20 -14.15
CA GLY A 299 -8.41 -13.51 -13.85
C GLY A 299 -7.64 -14.14 -15.01
N SER A 300 -7.44 -13.42 -16.11
CA SER A 300 -6.80 -13.96 -17.33
C SER A 300 -5.92 -12.95 -18.06
N SER A 301 -5.11 -13.43 -19.00
CA SER A 301 -4.31 -12.59 -19.89
C SER A 301 -5.14 -11.77 -20.88
N GLN A 302 -6.45 -12.02 -21.00
CA GLN A 302 -7.33 -11.31 -21.93
C GLN A 302 -7.48 -9.82 -21.62
N ILE A 303 -7.24 -9.39 -20.36
CA ILE A 303 -7.21 -7.97 -20.00
C ILE A 303 -6.02 -7.22 -20.64
N LEU A 304 -4.95 -7.94 -21.02
CA LEU A 304 -3.72 -7.34 -21.54
C LEU A 304 -3.87 -6.76 -22.94
N THR A 305 -4.92 -7.12 -23.69
CA THR A 305 -5.19 -6.53 -25.01
C THR A 305 -5.62 -5.07 -24.93
N LEU A 306 -6.03 -4.59 -23.73
CA LEU A 306 -6.21 -3.16 -23.43
C LEU A 306 -4.89 -2.38 -23.42
N TRP A 307 -3.75 -3.05 -23.13
CA TRP A 307 -2.50 -2.39 -22.76
C TRP A 307 -1.99 -1.34 -23.77
N PRO A 308 -2.05 -1.54 -25.11
CA PRO A 308 -1.59 -0.53 -26.07
C PRO A 308 -2.32 0.82 -25.97
N SER A 309 -3.59 0.81 -25.54
CA SER A 309 -4.44 1.98 -25.30
C SER A 309 -4.28 2.48 -23.87
N LEU A 310 -4.49 1.61 -22.89
CA LEU A 310 -4.48 1.95 -21.46
C LEU A 310 -3.14 2.54 -20.99
N SER A 311 -2.01 2.08 -21.52
CA SER A 311 -0.68 2.59 -21.18
C SER A 311 -0.41 4.02 -21.67
N ARG A 312 -1.17 4.53 -22.66
CA ARG A 312 -1.12 5.92 -23.13
C ARG A 312 -2.19 6.81 -22.49
N SER A 313 -3.28 6.22 -22.00
CA SER A 313 -4.39 6.92 -21.37
C SER A 313 -3.92 7.96 -20.34
N PRO A 314 -4.49 9.19 -20.32
CA PRO A 314 -4.23 10.15 -19.25
C PRO A 314 -4.61 9.60 -17.87
N ILE A 315 -5.44 8.55 -17.78
CA ILE A 315 -5.83 7.92 -16.52
C ILE A 315 -4.66 7.19 -15.84
N LEU A 316 -3.79 6.52 -16.62
CA LEU A 316 -2.53 5.98 -16.09
C LEU A 316 -1.40 7.01 -16.17
N ARG A 317 -1.28 7.76 -17.27
CA ARG A 317 -0.20 8.74 -17.49
C ARG A 317 -0.31 9.98 -16.60
N GLN A 318 -1.42 10.19 -15.91
CA GLN A 318 -1.59 11.19 -14.85
C GLN A 318 -2.08 10.58 -13.52
N PHE A 319 -1.81 9.29 -13.29
CA PHE A 319 -2.16 8.65 -12.03
C PHE A 319 -1.44 9.34 -10.86
N THR A 320 -2.22 9.90 -9.94
CA THR A 320 -1.71 10.79 -8.88
C THR A 320 -2.28 10.35 -7.53
N HIS A 321 -1.44 10.29 -6.50
CA HIS A 321 -1.85 9.95 -5.13
C HIS A 321 -2.28 11.20 -4.35
N SER A 322 -3.19 11.06 -3.40
CA SER A 322 -3.72 12.20 -2.62
C SER A 322 -2.66 12.83 -1.70
N PRO A 323 -2.82 14.11 -1.31
CA PRO A 323 -1.99 14.75 -0.29
C PRO A 323 -1.96 14.01 1.06
N LEU A 324 -2.99 13.21 1.39
CA LEU A 324 -3.00 12.35 2.58
C LEU A 324 -1.97 11.22 2.48
N ILE A 325 -1.87 10.57 1.33
CA ILE A 325 -0.87 9.52 1.07
C ILE A 325 0.55 10.11 0.99
N LEU A 326 0.70 11.29 0.38
CA LEU A 326 2.00 11.96 0.27
C LEU A 326 2.52 12.46 1.63
N ASN A 327 1.68 13.10 2.44
CA ASN A 327 2.00 13.45 3.83
C ASN A 327 2.37 12.22 4.67
N ALA A 328 1.63 11.12 4.51
CA ALA A 328 1.90 9.88 5.21
C ALA A 328 3.24 9.25 4.76
N PHE A 329 3.63 9.36 3.48
CA PHE A 329 4.97 8.96 3.05
C PHE A 329 6.05 9.90 3.60
N GLU A 330 5.89 11.22 3.48
CA GLU A 330 6.91 12.22 3.81
C GLU A 330 7.37 12.11 5.27
N ARG A 331 6.45 11.83 6.21
CA ARG A 331 6.77 11.55 7.62
C ARG A 331 7.55 10.24 7.82
N HIS A 332 7.23 9.20 7.05
CA HIS A 332 7.80 7.85 7.17
C HIS A 332 8.98 7.57 6.23
N ARG A 333 9.39 8.52 5.40
CA ARG A 333 10.41 8.37 4.34
C ARG A 333 11.73 7.72 4.82
N HIS A 334 12.10 7.98 6.07
CA HIS A 334 13.25 7.39 6.76
C HIS A 334 13.18 5.86 6.93
N LEU A 335 11.98 5.28 7.06
CA LEU A 335 11.76 3.82 7.10
C LEU A 335 12.06 3.19 5.73
N PHE A 336 11.90 3.94 4.64
CA PHE A 336 12.08 3.47 3.27
C PHE A 336 13.50 3.70 2.72
N GLY A 337 14.43 4.21 3.53
CA GLY A 337 15.81 4.54 3.12
C GLY A 337 15.96 5.94 2.50
N VAL A 338 14.90 6.74 2.45
CA VAL A 338 14.95 8.10 1.89
C VAL A 338 15.51 9.07 2.94
N THR A 339 16.65 9.68 2.62
CA THR A 339 17.38 10.62 3.50
C THR A 339 17.40 12.03 2.92
N ASP A 340 17.54 13.04 3.79
CA ASP A 340 17.84 14.41 3.37
C ASP A 340 19.29 14.48 2.85
N THR A 341 19.48 14.45 1.54
CA THR A 341 20.80 14.73 0.97
C THR A 341 21.07 16.24 1.00
N GLU A 342 22.11 16.67 1.72
CA GLU A 342 22.60 18.07 1.72
C GLU A 342 23.21 18.51 0.36
N THR A 343 22.83 17.88 -0.76
CA THR A 343 23.33 18.13 -2.10
C THR A 343 22.87 19.47 -2.66
N ALA A 344 23.56 20.52 -2.21
CA ALA A 344 23.70 21.82 -2.85
C ALA A 344 22.37 22.50 -3.24
N ARG A 345 21.69 23.05 -2.24
CA ARG A 345 21.10 24.39 -2.39
C ARG A 345 22.23 25.36 -2.80
N LYS A 346 22.53 25.46 -4.09
CA LYS A 346 23.26 26.61 -4.65
C LYS A 346 22.42 27.84 -4.25
N PRO A 347 22.94 28.77 -3.45
CA PRO A 347 22.19 29.99 -3.16
C PRO A 347 21.95 30.72 -4.49
N ALA A 348 20.69 31.02 -4.81
CA ALA A 348 20.38 31.99 -5.85
C ALA A 348 21.14 33.29 -5.52
N GLY A 349 21.75 33.91 -6.54
CA GLY A 349 22.93 34.74 -6.37
C GLY A 349 22.82 35.81 -5.28
N LEU A 350 23.86 35.89 -4.44
CA LEU A 350 24.03 36.91 -3.39
C LEU A 350 24.28 38.31 -4.01
N MET A 351 23.27 38.88 -4.66
CA MET A 351 23.31 40.19 -5.32
C MET A 351 21.92 40.86 -5.35
N TYR A 352 21.29 41.09 -4.19
CA TYR A 352 20.30 42.16 -3.98
C TYR A 352 20.09 42.48 -2.49
N LEU A 353 21.08 43.12 -1.88
CA LEU A 353 21.06 43.78 -0.56
C LEU A 353 22.37 44.60 -0.50
N VAL A 354 22.37 45.91 -0.77
CA VAL A 354 22.09 47.05 0.14
C VAL A 354 22.15 48.29 -0.80
N PRO A 355 21.23 49.29 -0.74
CA PRO A 355 21.12 50.14 0.46
C PRO A 355 19.73 50.69 0.83
N ASN A 356 19.49 50.81 2.14
CA ASN A 356 19.06 52.07 2.76
C ASN A 356 19.24 52.03 4.29
N LEU A 357 20.50 52.12 4.74
CA LEU A 357 20.81 52.29 6.16
C LEU A 357 20.86 53.79 6.52
N ARG A 358 19.71 54.42 6.77
CA ARG A 358 19.64 55.80 7.26
C ARG A 358 18.43 56.01 8.18
N ASN A 359 18.64 56.86 9.19
CA ASN A 359 17.68 57.35 10.19
C ASN A 359 17.33 56.36 11.32
N ILE A 360 18.20 56.33 12.32
CA ILE A 360 17.95 55.88 13.70
C ILE A 360 18.28 57.07 14.64
N LEU A 361 17.63 57.14 15.81
CA LEU A 361 17.74 58.15 16.90
C LEU A 361 16.91 59.46 16.73
N PRO A 362 16.46 60.11 17.84
CA PRO A 362 15.02 60.37 17.99
C PRO A 362 14.62 61.80 18.48
N GLY A 363 13.30 62.05 18.60
CA GLY A 363 12.74 63.31 19.09
C GLY A 363 11.47 63.15 19.96
N ILE A 364 11.61 63.49 21.23
CA ILE A 364 10.64 63.51 22.34
C ILE A 364 9.54 64.57 22.09
N PHE A 365 8.27 64.33 22.50
CA PHE A 365 7.40 65.18 23.37
C PHE A 365 5.87 65.07 23.15
N PHE A 366 5.12 65.24 24.27
CA PHE A 366 3.66 65.39 24.44
C PHE A 366 2.72 64.23 24.02
N SER A 367 1.48 64.06 24.53
CA SER A 367 0.88 64.12 25.90
C SER A 367 -0.64 64.42 25.81
N HIS A 368 -1.48 63.69 26.57
CA HIS A 368 -2.95 63.83 26.70
C HIS A 368 -3.74 63.47 25.40
N SER A 369 -4.92 62.82 25.44
CA SER A 369 -6.03 62.93 26.40
C SER A 369 -6.88 61.66 26.65
N GLN A 370 -7.58 61.65 27.79
CA GLN A 370 -8.78 60.87 28.17
C GLN A 370 -9.80 61.86 28.81
N PRO A 371 -11.02 61.51 29.32
CA PRO A 371 -11.69 60.20 29.49
C PRO A 371 -13.20 60.15 29.06
N GLY A 372 -13.84 59.00 29.29
CA GLY A 372 -15.31 58.77 29.35
C GLY A 372 -15.56 57.25 29.41
N LYS A 373 -16.10 56.57 30.45
CA LYS A 373 -17.16 56.83 31.45
C LYS A 373 -18.57 56.92 30.86
N ASP A 374 -19.58 56.16 31.30
CA ASP A 374 -19.66 54.98 32.21
C ASP A 374 -20.49 53.88 31.48
N ASN A 375 -21.02 52.75 31.99
CA ASN A 375 -21.35 52.26 33.34
C ASN A 375 -21.54 50.70 33.32
N GLU A 376 -21.74 50.06 34.49
CA GLU A 376 -22.01 48.60 34.63
C GLU A 376 -23.51 48.25 34.73
N SER A 377 -23.93 47.07 34.20
CA SER A 377 -24.95 46.20 34.83
C SER A 377 -25.06 44.78 34.21
N SER A 378 -24.69 43.76 34.98
CA SER A 378 -25.32 42.43 35.10
C SER A 378 -25.92 41.66 33.89
N THR A 379 -25.26 40.55 33.50
CA THR A 379 -25.84 39.23 33.12
C THR A 379 -26.68 39.08 31.82
N PRO A 380 -26.86 37.86 31.25
CA PRO A 380 -26.41 36.53 31.71
C PRO A 380 -25.41 35.82 30.77
N ILE A 381 -24.99 34.61 31.17
CA ILE A 381 -24.11 33.70 30.42
C ILE A 381 -24.82 33.17 29.17
N PRO A 382 -24.24 33.28 27.96
CA PRO A 382 -24.65 32.50 26.80
C PRO A 382 -24.19 31.05 26.95
N SER A 383 -25.08 30.10 26.67
CA SER A 383 -24.74 28.68 26.50
C SER A 383 -23.66 28.51 25.41
N PRO A 384 -22.80 27.47 25.48
CA PRO A 384 -21.80 27.23 24.45
C PRO A 384 -22.46 26.84 23.12
N SER A 385 -22.59 27.81 22.22
CA SER A 385 -22.84 27.56 20.80
C SER A 385 -21.70 26.72 20.23
N ALA A 386 -22.01 25.71 19.43
CA ALA A 386 -21.00 24.94 18.72
C ALA A 386 -20.12 25.88 17.86
N PRO A 387 -18.81 25.61 17.73
CA PRO A 387 -17.95 26.41 16.86
C PRO A 387 -18.44 26.34 15.41
N ALA A 388 -18.49 27.48 14.74
CA ALA A 388 -18.98 27.58 13.36
C ALA A 388 -18.04 26.88 12.36
N SER A 389 -18.60 26.40 11.25
CA SER A 389 -17.90 25.64 10.21
C SER A 389 -17.08 26.52 9.24
N ASP A 390 -16.71 27.74 9.67
CA ASP A 390 -16.26 28.83 8.78
C ASP A 390 -14.74 28.85 8.53
N SER A 391 -14.03 27.77 8.88
CA SER A 391 -12.64 27.58 8.43
C SER A 391 -12.66 27.07 6.98
N PRO A 392 -12.17 27.83 5.99
CA PRO A 392 -12.14 27.34 4.61
C PRO A 392 -11.23 26.11 4.51
N LEU A 393 -11.59 25.17 3.62
CA LEU A 393 -10.79 23.97 3.38
C LEU A 393 -9.36 24.36 2.97
N PRO A 394 -8.31 23.67 3.47
CA PRO A 394 -6.91 23.95 3.14
C PRO A 394 -6.59 23.43 1.73
N LEU A 395 -7.09 24.12 0.71
CA LEU A 395 -6.87 23.80 -0.70
C LEU A 395 -5.57 24.45 -1.21
N VAL A 396 -4.81 23.70 -2.02
CA VAL A 396 -3.67 24.21 -2.78
C VAL A 396 -3.73 23.73 -4.23
N ASP A 397 -3.05 24.44 -5.13
CA ASP A 397 -2.83 23.97 -6.51
C ASP A 397 -1.97 22.69 -6.51
N LEU A 398 -2.36 21.69 -7.31
CA LEU A 398 -1.64 20.42 -7.48
C LEU A 398 -0.13 20.59 -7.77
N THR A 399 0.23 21.64 -8.51
CA THR A 399 1.63 21.99 -8.85
C THR A 399 2.47 22.44 -7.65
N GLN A 400 1.86 22.76 -6.50
CA GLN A 400 2.55 23.10 -5.27
C GLN A 400 2.96 21.86 -4.44
N LEU A 401 2.40 20.67 -4.72
CA LEU A 401 2.71 19.45 -3.96
C LEU A 401 4.21 19.11 -3.91
N PRO A 402 5.04 19.27 -4.96
CA PRO A 402 6.48 19.06 -4.89
C PRO A 402 7.24 20.02 -3.96
N LEU A 403 6.65 21.16 -3.59
CA LEU A 403 7.23 22.08 -2.61
C LEU A 403 6.85 21.70 -1.16
N LEU A 404 5.69 21.07 -0.97
CA LEU A 404 5.17 20.65 0.34
C LEU A 404 5.69 19.26 0.74
N TYR A 405 5.82 18.35 -0.23
CA TYR A 405 6.29 16.97 -0.03
C TYR A 405 7.46 16.66 -0.99
N PRO A 406 8.65 17.24 -0.76
CA PRO A 406 9.77 17.20 -1.71
C PRO A 406 10.35 15.80 -1.94
N HIS A 407 10.09 14.84 -1.05
CA HIS A 407 10.48 13.44 -1.23
C HIS A 407 9.32 12.55 -1.69
N SER A 408 8.14 13.13 -1.93
CA SER A 408 6.88 12.45 -2.22
C SER A 408 6.23 13.00 -3.51
N PRO A 409 6.82 12.77 -4.69
CA PRO A 409 6.22 13.11 -5.98
C PRO A 409 4.82 12.49 -6.12
N ALA A 410 3.83 13.34 -6.38
CA ALA A 410 2.41 12.97 -6.41
C ALA A 410 2.08 11.96 -7.52
N LYS A 411 2.72 12.13 -8.67
CA LYS A 411 2.75 11.27 -9.85
C LYS A 411 4.20 10.82 -10.02
N PRO A 412 4.65 9.73 -9.37
CA PRO A 412 6.03 9.27 -9.48
C PRO A 412 6.28 8.63 -10.84
N ASP A 413 7.47 8.79 -11.42
CA ASP A 413 7.91 8.12 -12.65
C ASP A 413 9.08 7.13 -12.43
N ILE A 414 9.78 6.72 -13.50
CA ILE A 414 10.93 5.80 -13.44
C ILE A 414 12.11 6.34 -12.62
N ASN A 415 12.28 7.66 -12.54
CA ASN A 415 13.38 8.31 -11.83
C ASN A 415 13.10 8.42 -10.32
N ASP A 416 11.82 8.33 -9.92
CA ASP A 416 11.37 8.46 -8.52
C ASP A 416 11.47 7.15 -7.72
N THR A 417 12.10 6.12 -8.28
CA THR A 417 12.39 4.86 -7.58
C THR A 417 13.44 5.08 -6.49
N ILE A 418 13.14 4.61 -5.28
CA ILE A 418 13.94 4.79 -4.07
C ILE A 418 15.13 3.81 -4.09
N PRO A 419 16.39 4.29 -4.21
CA PRO A 419 17.58 3.44 -4.26
C PRO A 419 17.67 2.41 -3.13
N GLY A 420 18.09 1.19 -3.45
CA GLY A 420 18.33 0.12 -2.47
C GLY A 420 17.08 -0.44 -1.77
N LEU A 421 15.87 0.08 -2.03
CA LEU A 421 14.63 -0.37 -1.39
C LEU A 421 14.02 -1.59 -2.10
N LEU A 422 13.92 -2.70 -1.35
CA LEU A 422 13.10 -3.86 -1.68
C LEU A 422 11.73 -3.75 -0.99
N VAL A 423 10.64 -3.90 -1.73
CA VAL A 423 9.27 -3.96 -1.18
C VAL A 423 8.65 -5.33 -1.41
N LEU A 424 8.07 -5.93 -0.36
CA LEU A 424 7.43 -7.25 -0.39
C LEU A 424 5.92 -7.14 -0.11
N HIS A 425 5.07 -7.64 -1.01
CA HIS A 425 3.63 -7.78 -0.73
C HIS A 425 3.32 -9.18 -0.16
N ILE A 426 3.21 -9.27 1.17
CA ILE A 426 2.99 -10.53 1.90
C ILE A 426 1.58 -10.57 2.48
N ARG A 427 0.68 -11.26 1.77
CA ARG A 427 -0.68 -11.56 2.25
C ARG A 427 -0.65 -12.62 3.35
N ARG A 428 -1.50 -12.40 4.37
CA ARG A 428 -1.71 -13.21 5.58
C ARG A 428 -3.18 -13.17 5.99
N GLY A 429 -3.50 -13.71 7.18
CA GLY A 429 -4.82 -13.56 7.80
C GLY A 429 -5.95 -14.18 6.98
N ASP A 430 -6.94 -13.35 6.65
CA ASP A 430 -8.11 -13.68 5.79
C ASP A 430 -7.73 -14.36 4.46
N PHE A 431 -6.55 -14.04 3.91
CA PHE A 431 -6.09 -14.56 2.63
C PHE A 431 -5.69 -16.05 2.67
N ALA A 432 -5.55 -16.66 3.85
CA ALA A 432 -5.16 -18.07 3.96
C ALA A 432 -6.18 -19.01 3.29
N GLN A 433 -7.48 -18.81 3.56
CA GLN A 433 -8.53 -19.60 2.92
C GLN A 433 -8.69 -19.24 1.43
N HIS A 434 -8.56 -17.96 1.09
CA HIS A 434 -8.58 -17.52 -0.31
C HIS A 434 -7.53 -18.26 -1.15
N CYS A 435 -6.29 -18.39 -0.65
CA CYS A 435 -5.23 -19.13 -1.33
C CYS A 435 -5.51 -20.63 -1.53
N ILE A 436 -6.31 -21.24 -0.66
CA ILE A 436 -6.75 -22.64 -0.82
C ILE A 436 -7.81 -22.72 -1.93
N ASN A 437 -8.78 -21.80 -1.91
CA ASN A 437 -9.88 -21.78 -2.88
C ASN A 437 -9.41 -21.57 -4.33
N LEU A 438 -8.28 -20.86 -4.56
CA LEU A 438 -7.67 -20.68 -5.89
C LEU A 438 -7.42 -22.01 -6.63
N VAL A 439 -7.14 -23.10 -5.91
CA VAL A 439 -6.93 -24.45 -6.47
C VAL A 439 -8.21 -24.93 -7.15
N GLU A 440 -9.33 -24.84 -6.44
CA GLU A 440 -10.65 -25.29 -6.90
C GLU A 440 -11.20 -24.40 -8.01
N TRP A 441 -10.95 -23.09 -7.91
CA TRP A 441 -11.27 -22.11 -8.95
C TRP A 441 -10.33 -22.18 -10.17
N GLY A 442 -9.29 -23.02 -10.12
CA GLY A 442 -8.29 -23.17 -11.18
C GLY A 442 -7.55 -21.89 -11.57
N SER A 443 -7.40 -20.96 -10.62
CA SER A 443 -7.02 -19.58 -10.90
C SER A 443 -5.59 -19.43 -11.41
N ALA A 444 -5.40 -18.65 -12.47
CA ALA A 444 -4.11 -18.07 -12.82
C ALA A 444 -3.78 -16.85 -11.92
N PHE A 445 -2.62 -16.22 -12.12
CA PHE A 445 -2.37 -14.88 -11.60
C PHE A 445 -3.37 -13.86 -12.18
N ASN A 446 -3.60 -12.76 -11.44
CA ASN A 446 -4.45 -11.66 -11.89
C ASN A 446 -3.83 -11.00 -13.14
N GLY A 447 -4.66 -10.49 -14.05
CA GLY A 447 -4.30 -10.25 -15.45
C GLY A 447 -3.09 -9.34 -15.69
N PHE A 448 -2.90 -8.22 -14.98
CA PHE A 448 -1.69 -7.39 -15.14
C PHE A 448 -0.44 -7.99 -14.47
N ASN A 449 -0.56 -9.07 -13.69
CA ASN A 449 0.57 -9.90 -13.26
C ASN A 449 0.93 -10.98 -14.30
N LEU A 450 0.22 -11.08 -15.44
CA LEU A 450 0.46 -12.04 -16.53
C LEU A 450 1.16 -11.43 -17.75
N PHE A 451 1.74 -10.22 -17.66
CA PHE A 451 2.59 -9.69 -18.74
C PHE A 451 3.69 -10.69 -19.10
N GLU A 452 4.00 -10.81 -20.40
CA GLU A 452 4.87 -11.85 -20.96
C GLU A 452 6.26 -11.88 -20.29
N ASP A 453 6.88 -10.72 -20.14
CA ASP A 453 8.16 -10.49 -19.45
C ASP A 453 8.18 -10.88 -17.96
N ILE A 454 7.05 -10.74 -17.26
CA ILE A 454 6.89 -11.19 -15.87
C ILE A 454 6.64 -12.70 -15.83
N ARG A 455 5.85 -13.22 -16.79
CA ARG A 455 5.55 -14.65 -16.94
C ARG A 455 6.81 -15.47 -17.28
N GLU A 456 7.74 -14.91 -18.05
CA GLU A 456 9.04 -15.54 -18.37
C GLU A 456 9.97 -15.65 -17.15
N GLN A 457 9.92 -14.69 -16.22
CA GLN A 457 10.77 -14.67 -15.04
C GLN A 457 10.17 -15.45 -13.86
N ASP A 458 8.90 -15.19 -13.57
CA ASP A 458 8.22 -15.57 -12.32
C ASP A 458 6.80 -16.11 -12.56
N GLY A 459 6.50 -16.60 -13.78
CA GLY A 459 5.17 -17.08 -14.15
C GLY A 459 4.69 -18.31 -13.37
N PHE A 460 3.36 -18.43 -13.29
CA PHE A 460 2.68 -19.56 -12.65
C PHE A 460 1.87 -20.35 -13.68
N ASP A 461 2.33 -21.57 -13.99
CA ASP A 461 1.53 -22.55 -14.72
C ASP A 461 0.47 -23.15 -13.78
N SER A 462 -0.75 -22.61 -13.84
CA SER A 462 -1.87 -23.10 -13.04
C SER A 462 -2.29 -24.52 -13.41
N ALA A 463 -2.09 -24.95 -14.67
CA ALA A 463 -2.44 -26.29 -15.13
C ALA A 463 -1.46 -27.33 -14.57
N GLY A 464 -0.15 -27.11 -14.71
CA GLY A 464 0.90 -27.92 -14.08
C GLY A 464 0.83 -27.89 -12.55
N ALA A 465 0.39 -26.77 -11.95
CA ALA A 465 0.14 -26.68 -10.52
C ALA A 465 -1.10 -27.47 -10.03
N GLY A 466 -1.98 -27.93 -10.92
CA GLY A 466 -3.14 -28.75 -10.58
C GLY A 466 -4.48 -28.01 -10.47
N ALA A 467 -4.66 -26.92 -11.22
CA ALA A 467 -5.93 -26.17 -11.34
C ALA A 467 -7.18 -27.08 -11.48
N GLY A 468 -8.26 -26.69 -10.81
CA GLY A 468 -9.53 -27.43 -10.82
C GLY A 468 -9.51 -28.74 -10.02
N THR A 469 -8.48 -28.97 -9.20
CA THR A 469 -8.46 -30.14 -8.31
C THR A 469 -9.29 -29.84 -7.05
N HIS A 470 -10.46 -30.48 -6.95
CA HIS A 470 -11.32 -30.40 -5.78
C HIS A 470 -10.79 -31.21 -4.57
N PRO A 471 -11.22 -30.88 -3.34
CA PRO A 471 -11.00 -31.69 -2.14
C PRO A 471 -11.48 -33.14 -2.33
N PRO A 472 -10.94 -34.10 -1.55
CA PRO A 472 -11.23 -35.53 -1.74
C PRO A 472 -12.67 -35.97 -1.40
N GLY A 473 -13.50 -35.07 -0.86
CA GLY A 473 -14.82 -35.36 -0.30
C GLY A 473 -14.74 -35.81 1.16
N SER A 474 -15.83 -36.39 1.67
CA SER A 474 -15.85 -37.06 2.97
C SER A 474 -14.99 -38.32 2.95
N GLU A 475 -14.28 -38.59 4.05
CA GLU A 475 -13.57 -39.86 4.22
C GLU A 475 -14.58 -41.02 4.34
N PRO A 476 -14.37 -42.17 3.67
CA PRO A 476 -15.25 -43.33 3.80
C PRO A 476 -15.32 -43.81 5.25
N VAL A 477 -16.54 -44.06 5.74
CA VAL A 477 -16.75 -44.58 7.10
C VAL A 477 -16.21 -46.01 7.18
N ALA A 478 -15.37 -46.27 8.18
CA ALA A 478 -14.86 -47.61 8.45
C ALA A 478 -16.01 -48.57 8.83
N PRO A 479 -16.04 -49.80 8.29
CA PRO A 479 -16.96 -50.85 8.74
C PRO A 479 -16.76 -51.20 10.21
N GLU A 480 -17.73 -51.92 10.78
CA GLU A 480 -17.67 -52.38 12.17
C GLU A 480 -16.43 -53.26 12.47
N GLU A 481 -15.88 -53.04 13.66
CA GLU A 481 -14.72 -53.76 14.19
C GLU A 481 -15.01 -55.26 14.33
N GLU A 482 -13.95 -56.08 14.25
CA GLU A 482 -14.06 -57.54 14.28
C GLU A 482 -14.73 -58.06 15.57
N SER A 483 -14.53 -57.37 16.69
CA SER A 483 -15.18 -57.67 17.98
C SER A 483 -16.69 -57.55 17.92
N ASP A 484 -17.18 -56.54 17.20
CA ASP A 484 -18.56 -56.06 17.27
C ASP A 484 -19.41 -56.85 16.27
N PHE A 485 -18.85 -57.10 15.07
CA PHE A 485 -19.36 -58.13 14.16
C PHE A 485 -19.38 -59.52 14.81
N THR A 486 -18.30 -59.95 15.46
CA THR A 486 -18.28 -61.25 16.14
C THR A 486 -19.29 -61.33 17.29
N ALA A 487 -19.66 -60.19 17.88
CA ALA A 487 -20.74 -60.10 18.85
C ALA A 487 -22.14 -60.14 18.21
N SER A 488 -22.35 -59.53 17.04
CA SER A 488 -23.63 -59.56 16.31
C SER A 488 -23.98 -60.95 15.77
N LEU A 489 -22.98 -61.78 15.45
CA LEU A 489 -23.15 -63.19 15.06
C LEU A 489 -23.71 -64.13 16.17
N LYS A 490 -23.98 -63.64 17.38
CA LYS A 490 -24.50 -64.48 18.49
C LYS A 490 -25.98 -64.82 18.29
N GLY A 491 -26.34 -66.09 18.49
CA GLY A 491 -27.72 -66.58 18.36
C GLY A 491 -28.15 -67.02 16.95
N MET A 492 -27.47 -66.55 15.90
CA MET A 492 -27.75 -66.90 14.49
C MET A 492 -27.46 -68.37 14.14
N SER A 493 -27.99 -68.87 13.03
CA SER A 493 -27.72 -70.21 12.47
C SER A 493 -26.29 -70.36 11.94
N ALA A 494 -25.93 -71.51 11.34
CA ALA A 494 -24.64 -71.68 10.68
C ALA A 494 -24.61 -70.97 9.31
N GLU A 495 -25.71 -71.09 8.57
CA GLU A 495 -25.96 -70.53 7.24
C GLU A 495 -26.03 -69.01 7.30
N GLU A 496 -26.77 -68.46 8.27
CA GLU A 496 -26.86 -67.02 8.53
C GLU A 496 -25.49 -66.41 8.84
N LYS A 497 -24.64 -67.12 9.59
CA LYS A 497 -23.27 -66.67 9.91
C LYS A 497 -22.33 -66.71 8.70
N ASP A 498 -22.49 -67.66 7.79
CA ASP A 498 -21.68 -67.71 6.57
C ASP A 498 -22.07 -66.57 5.61
N GLN A 499 -23.38 -66.38 5.40
CA GLN A 499 -23.89 -65.26 4.62
C GLN A 499 -23.50 -63.90 5.22
N ALA A 500 -23.55 -63.74 6.54
CA ALA A 500 -23.11 -62.50 7.21
C ALA A 500 -21.60 -62.25 7.05
N ARG A 501 -20.75 -63.29 7.13
CA ARG A 501 -19.30 -63.15 6.86
C ARG A 501 -19.02 -62.78 5.42
N LYS A 502 -19.74 -63.38 4.47
CA LYS A 502 -19.64 -63.03 3.05
C LYS A 502 -20.01 -61.56 2.83
N SER A 503 -21.17 -61.13 3.31
CA SER A 503 -21.61 -59.74 3.18
C SER A 503 -20.67 -58.74 3.88
N ARG A 504 -20.10 -59.07 5.04
CA ARG A 504 -19.07 -58.21 5.66
C ARG A 504 -17.77 -58.17 4.87
N LYS A 505 -17.34 -59.27 4.24
CA LYS A 505 -16.22 -59.24 3.30
C LYS A 505 -16.51 -58.32 2.12
N ASP A 506 -17.67 -58.45 1.49
CA ASP A 506 -18.07 -57.61 0.36
C ASP A 506 -18.04 -56.10 0.76
N VAL A 507 -18.50 -55.77 1.97
CA VAL A 507 -18.42 -54.42 2.56
C VAL A 507 -16.98 -53.97 2.82
N LEU A 508 -16.10 -54.85 3.30
CA LEU A 508 -14.68 -54.54 3.53
C LEU A 508 -13.92 -54.29 2.22
N ASP A 509 -14.19 -55.08 1.17
CA ASP A 509 -13.57 -54.92 -0.15
C ASP A 509 -14.06 -53.63 -0.85
N ILE A 510 -15.35 -53.26 -0.68
CA ILE A 510 -15.90 -51.96 -1.10
C ILE A 510 -15.24 -50.81 -0.33
N TYR A 511 -15.14 -50.91 1.00
CA TYR A 511 -14.50 -49.90 1.84
C TYR A 511 -13.02 -49.70 1.46
N ALA A 512 -12.26 -50.78 1.28
CA ALA A 512 -10.85 -50.70 0.88
C ALA A 512 -10.69 -49.99 -0.48
N THR A 513 -11.58 -50.26 -1.42
CA THR A 513 -11.61 -49.60 -2.74
C THR A 513 -11.91 -48.10 -2.60
N ALA A 514 -12.97 -47.73 -1.86
CA ALA A 514 -13.36 -46.33 -1.64
C ALA A 514 -12.31 -45.54 -0.83
N LYS A 515 -11.68 -46.19 0.17
CA LYS A 515 -10.62 -45.60 1.01
C LYS A 515 -9.37 -45.32 0.19
N LYS A 516 -8.99 -46.23 -0.74
CA LYS A 516 -7.90 -45.97 -1.68
C LYS A 516 -8.21 -44.78 -2.59
N ASP A 517 -9.37 -44.78 -3.25
CA ASP A 517 -9.84 -43.70 -4.12
C ASP A 517 -9.89 -42.32 -3.41
N TYR A 518 -10.29 -42.31 -2.14
CA TYR A 518 -10.22 -41.13 -1.28
C TYR A 518 -8.78 -40.66 -1.03
N GLU A 519 -7.85 -41.54 -0.65
CA GLU A 519 -6.44 -41.16 -0.42
C GLU A 519 -5.74 -40.74 -1.73
N ASP A 520 -6.05 -41.37 -2.86
CA ASP A 520 -5.53 -40.98 -4.19
C ASP A 520 -6.00 -39.56 -4.58
N ARG A 521 -7.30 -39.22 -4.36
CA ARG A 521 -7.80 -37.83 -4.51
C ARG A 521 -7.10 -36.87 -3.55
N LYS A 522 -6.94 -37.27 -2.29
CA LYS A 522 -6.38 -36.44 -1.21
C LYS A 522 -4.91 -36.10 -1.46
N ALA A 523 -4.13 -37.06 -1.92
CA ALA A 523 -2.74 -36.85 -2.34
C ALA A 523 -2.64 -35.85 -3.52
N LYS A 524 -3.53 -35.98 -4.53
CA LYS A 524 -3.61 -35.02 -5.64
C LYS A 524 -3.97 -33.61 -5.16
N TYR A 525 -4.99 -33.48 -4.30
CA TYR A 525 -5.45 -32.19 -3.77
C TYR A 525 -4.38 -31.50 -2.91
N GLU A 526 -3.75 -32.22 -1.97
CA GLU A 526 -2.69 -31.64 -1.13
C GLU A 526 -1.45 -31.25 -1.94
N THR A 527 -1.14 -31.98 -3.02
CA THR A 527 -0.07 -31.59 -3.97
C THR A 527 -0.42 -30.27 -4.67
N ALA A 528 -1.63 -30.15 -5.23
CA ALA A 528 -2.06 -28.93 -5.92
C ALA A 528 -2.13 -27.73 -4.95
N LYS A 529 -2.68 -27.95 -3.76
CA LYS A 529 -2.71 -26.98 -2.65
C LYS A 529 -1.31 -26.52 -2.23
N ALA A 530 -0.31 -27.41 -2.17
CA ALA A 530 1.07 -27.02 -1.89
C ALA A 530 1.64 -26.10 -2.99
N ASN A 531 1.41 -26.43 -4.28
CA ASN A 531 1.86 -25.61 -5.42
C ASN A 531 1.29 -24.19 -5.39
N TYR A 532 -0.02 -24.06 -5.12
CA TYR A 532 -0.68 -22.76 -4.99
C TYR A 532 -0.23 -22.00 -3.73
N LEU A 533 -0.04 -22.68 -2.60
CA LEU A 533 0.40 -22.04 -1.35
C LEU A 533 1.83 -21.51 -1.42
N GLU A 534 2.75 -22.12 -2.16
CA GLU A 534 4.10 -21.57 -2.38
C GLU A 534 4.07 -20.18 -3.05
N ARG A 535 3.09 -19.93 -3.93
CA ARG A 535 2.94 -18.66 -4.67
C ARG A 535 2.00 -17.67 -3.98
N CYS A 536 0.95 -18.15 -3.33
CA CYS A 536 -0.09 -17.33 -2.73
C CYS A 536 0.14 -17.04 -1.24
N PHE A 537 0.72 -17.98 -0.49
CA PHE A 537 0.89 -17.91 0.97
C PHE A 537 2.26 -18.48 1.42
N PRO A 538 3.40 -18.08 0.81
CA PRO A 538 4.70 -18.68 1.09
C PRO A 538 5.05 -18.59 2.58
N ASN A 539 5.61 -19.66 3.14
CA ASN A 539 6.11 -19.69 4.52
C ASN A 539 7.41 -18.86 4.67
N ILE A 540 7.90 -18.66 5.91
CA ILE A 540 9.07 -17.82 6.17
C ILE A 540 10.32 -18.31 5.41
N ASN A 541 10.57 -19.61 5.38
CA ASN A 541 11.72 -20.19 4.66
C ASN A 541 11.62 -20.00 3.14
N GLN A 542 10.40 -20.02 2.58
CA GLN A 542 10.15 -19.68 1.17
C GLN A 542 10.38 -18.19 0.91
N ILE A 543 9.85 -17.30 1.76
CA ILE A 543 10.05 -15.84 1.64
C ILE A 543 11.53 -15.49 1.71
N VAL A 544 12.25 -15.96 2.73
CA VAL A 544 13.68 -15.66 2.94
C VAL A 544 14.52 -16.14 1.75
N ARG A 545 14.33 -17.39 1.30
CA ARG A 545 14.98 -17.93 0.10
C ARG A 545 14.71 -17.06 -1.12
N ARG A 546 13.45 -16.64 -1.33
CA ARG A 546 13.04 -15.84 -2.49
C ARG A 546 13.62 -14.42 -2.45
N VAL A 547 13.60 -13.79 -1.28
CA VAL A 547 14.22 -12.47 -1.04
C VAL A 547 15.71 -12.51 -1.37
N ARG A 548 16.43 -13.54 -0.90
CA ARG A 548 17.86 -13.70 -1.24
C ARG A 548 18.09 -13.89 -2.74
N GLN A 549 17.33 -14.77 -3.40
CA GLN A 549 17.40 -14.94 -4.86
C GLN A 549 17.21 -13.62 -5.63
N VAL A 550 16.28 -12.76 -5.18
CA VAL A 550 16.06 -11.44 -5.76
C VAL A 550 17.25 -10.51 -5.51
N ARG A 551 17.78 -10.41 -4.28
CA ARG A 551 18.99 -9.62 -3.99
C ARG A 551 20.19 -10.06 -4.84
N GLU A 552 20.41 -11.36 -4.96
CA GLU A 552 21.48 -11.94 -5.78
C GLU A 552 21.33 -11.60 -7.26
N ALA A 553 20.14 -11.81 -7.84
CA ALA A 553 19.87 -11.49 -9.24
C ALA A 553 20.05 -10.00 -9.55
N VAL A 554 19.61 -9.11 -8.65
CA VAL A 554 19.68 -7.65 -8.78
C VAL A 554 21.13 -7.16 -8.70
N ALA A 555 21.94 -7.68 -7.77
CA ALA A 555 23.36 -7.36 -7.70
C ALA A 555 24.12 -7.81 -8.96
N LEU A 556 23.83 -9.02 -9.46
CA LEU A 556 24.44 -9.56 -10.69
C LEU A 556 24.01 -8.79 -11.95
N ALA A 557 22.76 -8.35 -12.03
CA ALA A 557 22.26 -7.51 -13.13
C ALA A 557 22.94 -6.13 -13.15
N SER A 558 23.05 -5.48 -11.99
CA SER A 558 23.75 -4.20 -11.82
C SER A 558 25.22 -4.30 -12.26
N SER A 559 25.89 -5.39 -11.86
CA SER A 559 27.29 -5.68 -12.21
C SER A 559 27.48 -5.89 -13.72
N LYS A 560 26.53 -6.55 -14.39
CA LYS A 560 26.55 -6.72 -15.86
C LYS A 560 26.27 -5.42 -16.61
N ALA A 561 25.36 -4.58 -16.11
CA ALA A 561 25.02 -3.30 -16.73
C ALA A 561 26.21 -2.32 -16.67
N ALA A 562 26.93 -2.27 -15.56
CA ALA A 562 28.15 -1.47 -15.42
C ALA A 562 29.28 -1.85 -16.42
N LEU A 563 29.22 -3.05 -17.00
CA LEU A 563 30.15 -3.54 -18.01
C LEU A 563 29.66 -3.32 -19.46
N SER A 564 28.45 -2.77 -19.68
CA SER A 564 27.82 -2.65 -21.00
C SER A 564 27.39 -1.22 -21.34
N SER A 565 28.23 -0.51 -22.10
CA SER A 565 28.00 0.87 -22.57
C SER A 565 26.92 1.03 -23.66
N ARG A 566 26.08 0.00 -23.88
CA ARG A 566 25.02 -0.03 -24.91
C ARG A 566 23.65 -0.45 -24.38
N SER A 567 23.47 -0.50 -23.06
CA SER A 567 22.19 -0.85 -22.46
C SER A 567 21.20 0.33 -22.50
N THR A 568 19.98 0.11 -22.96
CA THR A 568 18.83 1.02 -22.79
C THR A 568 18.12 0.84 -21.43
N PHE A 569 18.61 -0.12 -20.65
CA PHE A 569 18.12 -0.51 -19.33
C PHE A 569 18.58 0.50 -18.27
N SER A 570 17.70 0.90 -17.35
CA SER A 570 18.10 1.67 -16.17
C SER A 570 18.47 0.69 -15.06
N PRO A 571 19.76 0.43 -14.79
CA PRO A 571 20.16 -0.60 -13.83
C PRO A 571 19.67 -0.26 -12.41
N PRO A 572 19.64 -1.26 -11.50
CA PRO A 572 19.55 -0.98 -10.09
C PRO A 572 20.76 -0.15 -9.64
N THR A 573 20.52 0.84 -8.80
CA THR A 573 21.50 1.87 -8.42
C THR A 573 22.55 1.38 -7.42
N GLY A 574 22.32 0.21 -6.80
CA GLY A 574 23.20 -0.40 -5.81
C GLY A 574 22.67 -1.73 -5.28
N PRO A 575 23.30 -2.32 -4.25
CA PRO A 575 22.74 -3.47 -3.54
C PRO A 575 21.47 -3.08 -2.79
N LEU A 576 20.55 -4.04 -2.58
CA LEU A 576 19.32 -3.80 -1.81
C LEU A 576 19.62 -3.87 -0.31
N THR A 577 19.55 -2.73 0.38
CA THR A 577 19.91 -2.54 1.80
C THR A 577 18.71 -2.23 2.70
N HIS A 578 17.59 -1.78 2.12
CA HIS A 578 16.36 -1.47 2.85
C HIS A 578 15.24 -2.42 2.45
N LEU A 579 14.41 -2.82 3.41
CA LEU A 579 13.31 -3.76 3.19
C LEU A 579 12.00 -3.25 3.81
N TYR A 580 10.95 -3.13 3.00
CA TYR A 580 9.61 -2.80 3.47
C TYR A 580 8.59 -3.89 3.14
N VAL A 581 7.79 -4.33 4.11
CA VAL A 581 6.83 -5.43 3.96
C VAL A 581 5.40 -4.93 4.05
N MET A 582 4.73 -4.83 2.90
CA MET A 582 3.30 -4.55 2.82
C MET A 582 2.52 -5.78 3.32
N THR A 583 1.81 -5.69 4.43
CA THR A 583 1.19 -6.89 5.03
C THR A 583 0.03 -6.65 5.99
N ASN A 584 -0.96 -7.54 5.94
CA ASN A 584 -1.98 -7.69 6.96
C ASN A 584 -1.58 -8.66 8.10
N GLY A 585 -0.30 -9.06 8.18
CA GLY A 585 0.24 -9.96 9.19
C GLY A 585 0.07 -9.51 10.65
N LYS A 586 0.11 -10.49 11.56
CA LYS A 586 0.12 -10.27 13.02
C LYS A 586 1.57 -10.08 13.52
N PRO A 587 1.83 -9.26 14.55
CA PRO A 587 3.19 -8.95 15.01
C PRO A 587 4.12 -10.16 15.28
N PRO A 588 3.67 -11.30 15.86
CA PRO A 588 4.56 -12.44 16.10
C PRO A 588 5.16 -13.02 14.81
N PHE A 589 4.37 -13.13 13.74
CA PHE A 589 4.84 -13.58 12.42
C PHE A 589 5.85 -12.59 11.81
N LEU A 590 5.68 -11.29 12.06
CA LEU A 590 6.57 -10.25 11.54
C LEU A 590 7.91 -10.20 12.29
N ALA A 591 7.90 -10.46 13.60
CA ALA A 591 9.11 -10.61 14.40
C ALA A 591 9.93 -11.85 13.97
N GLU A 592 9.25 -12.99 13.77
CA GLU A 592 9.87 -14.23 13.27
C GLU A 592 10.45 -14.05 11.86
N LEU A 593 9.68 -13.43 10.95
CA LEU A 593 10.13 -13.13 9.58
C LEU A 593 11.34 -12.18 9.57
N ARG A 594 11.32 -11.11 10.37
CA ARG A 594 12.42 -10.14 10.50
C ARG A 594 13.72 -10.85 10.93
N ALA A 595 13.66 -11.62 12.02
CA ALA A 595 14.82 -12.35 12.53
C ALA A 595 15.37 -13.37 11.52
N ALA A 596 14.50 -14.04 10.75
CA ALA A 596 14.93 -14.98 9.72
C ALA A 596 15.61 -14.29 8.50
N LEU A 597 15.13 -13.10 8.11
CA LEU A 597 15.72 -12.28 7.04
C LEU A 597 17.07 -11.68 7.43
N GLU A 598 17.24 -11.29 8.70
CA GLU A 598 18.51 -10.84 9.27
C GLU A 598 19.52 -11.99 9.35
N LEU A 599 19.09 -13.18 9.79
CA LEU A 599 19.95 -14.35 9.93
C LEU A 599 20.46 -14.89 8.58
N ASP A 600 19.61 -14.99 7.55
CA ASP A 600 20.00 -15.45 6.20
C ASP A 600 20.97 -14.46 5.52
N ALA A 601 20.78 -13.16 5.69
CA ALA A 601 21.70 -12.12 5.18
C ALA A 601 23.12 -12.20 5.78
N ILE A 602 23.28 -12.80 6.97
CA ILE A 602 24.57 -13.04 7.62
C ILE A 602 25.12 -14.44 7.29
N THR A 603 24.28 -15.47 7.32
CA THR A 603 24.71 -16.88 7.27
C THR A 603 24.72 -17.50 5.87
N ASN A 604 24.05 -16.87 4.90
CA ASN A 604 23.77 -17.44 3.59
C ASN A 604 24.05 -16.42 2.47
N ASN A 605 25.22 -15.79 2.49
CA ASN A 605 25.52 -14.62 1.67
C ASN A 605 26.67 -14.88 0.66
N PRO A 606 26.44 -15.67 -0.40
CA PRO A 606 27.51 -16.13 -1.30
C PRO A 606 28.13 -15.03 -2.17
N LEU A 607 27.46 -13.88 -2.31
CA LEU A 607 27.96 -12.71 -3.05
C LEU A 607 28.54 -11.62 -2.14
N ASN A 608 28.62 -11.86 -0.82
CA ASN A 608 29.09 -10.89 0.18
C ASN A 608 28.41 -9.50 0.04
N LEU A 609 27.09 -9.52 -0.14
CA LEU A 609 26.26 -8.31 -0.18
C LEU A 609 26.21 -7.66 1.22
N PRO A 610 25.95 -6.34 1.33
CA PRO A 610 25.74 -5.71 2.63
C PRO A 610 24.63 -6.39 3.45
N PRO A 611 24.68 -6.31 4.79
CA PRO A 611 23.54 -6.66 5.64
C PRO A 611 22.36 -5.72 5.35
N TRP A 612 21.20 -6.00 5.96
CA TRP A 612 20.10 -5.05 5.97
C TRP A 612 20.46 -3.84 6.86
N GLU A 613 20.29 -2.63 6.32
CA GLU A 613 20.32 -1.39 7.09
C GLU A 613 18.96 -1.13 7.76
N SER A 614 17.87 -1.54 7.10
CA SER A 614 16.54 -1.52 7.69
C SER A 614 15.65 -2.67 7.20
N ILE A 615 14.79 -3.14 8.11
CA ILE A 615 13.59 -3.93 7.79
C ILE A 615 12.42 -3.26 8.50
N TYR A 616 11.35 -2.95 7.78
CA TYR A 616 10.10 -2.38 8.31
C TYR A 616 8.89 -2.97 7.59
N THR A 617 7.69 -2.69 8.09
CA THR A 617 6.42 -3.29 7.66
C THR A 617 5.27 -2.29 7.77
N SER A 618 4.09 -2.60 7.21
CA SER A 618 2.83 -1.84 7.45
C SER A 618 2.33 -1.86 8.92
N ARG A 619 3.15 -2.31 9.88
CA ARG A 619 2.92 -2.26 11.32
C ARG A 619 3.92 -1.38 12.07
N ASP A 620 4.94 -0.86 11.37
CA ASP A 620 5.92 0.10 11.89
C ASP A 620 5.58 1.55 11.47
N LEU A 621 4.42 1.77 10.84
CA LEU A 621 3.92 3.10 10.43
C LEU A 621 3.08 3.77 11.53
N GLU A 622 3.42 5.02 11.87
CA GLU A 622 2.68 5.90 12.76
C GLU A 622 1.57 6.65 11.98
N LEU A 623 0.51 5.92 11.68
CA LEU A 623 -0.65 6.43 10.92
C LEU A 623 -1.66 7.14 11.82
N GLY A 624 -2.18 8.25 11.30
CA GLY A 624 -3.29 8.99 11.87
C GLY A 624 -4.65 8.30 11.71
N TRP A 625 -5.66 8.92 12.31
CA TRP A 625 -7.02 8.38 12.37
C TRP A 625 -7.65 8.19 10.98
N GLU A 626 -7.45 9.13 10.04
CA GLU A 626 -7.87 9.00 8.64
C GLU A 626 -6.97 8.05 7.84
N GLU A 627 -5.66 8.27 7.90
CA GLU A 627 -4.64 7.48 7.18
C GLU A 627 -4.73 5.97 7.46
N GLY A 628 -5.08 5.58 8.69
CA GLY A 628 -5.19 4.18 9.12
C GLY A 628 -6.28 3.36 8.40
N TYR A 629 -7.25 4.01 7.75
CA TYR A 629 -8.29 3.34 6.94
C TYR A 629 -8.00 3.39 5.43
N VAL A 630 -6.96 4.14 5.02
CA VAL A 630 -6.51 4.27 3.63
C VAL A 630 -5.09 3.75 3.39
N SER A 631 -4.46 3.12 4.40
CA SER A 631 -3.04 2.72 4.40
C SER A 631 -2.63 1.84 3.23
N GLN A 632 -3.56 1.07 2.66
CA GLN A 632 -3.34 0.26 1.45
C GLN A 632 -2.90 1.08 0.22
N ALA A 633 -3.28 2.37 0.13
CA ALA A 633 -2.80 3.27 -0.92
C ALA A 633 -1.36 3.74 -0.66
N LEU A 634 -0.98 3.95 0.61
CA LEU A 634 0.42 4.22 1.00
C LEU A 634 1.32 3.01 0.75
N ASP A 635 0.87 1.79 1.12
CA ASP A 635 1.56 0.54 0.77
C ASP A 635 1.78 0.44 -0.75
N MET A 636 0.77 0.78 -1.56
CA MET A 636 0.90 0.84 -3.02
C MET A 636 1.88 1.92 -3.50
N TYR A 637 1.87 3.12 -2.90
CA TYR A 637 2.76 4.22 -3.27
C TYR A 637 4.24 3.88 -3.03
N VAL A 638 4.55 3.31 -1.87
CA VAL A 638 5.90 2.81 -1.53
C VAL A 638 6.33 1.71 -2.51
N ALA A 639 5.42 0.79 -2.87
CA ALA A 639 5.70 -0.29 -3.81
C ALA A 639 5.87 0.18 -5.27
N GLN A 640 5.09 1.17 -5.71
CA GLN A 640 5.24 1.80 -7.03
C GLN A 640 6.64 2.42 -7.16
N ARG A 641 7.16 3.01 -6.08
CA ARG A 641 8.48 3.64 -5.99
C ARG A 641 9.63 2.74 -5.51
N ALA A 642 9.44 1.43 -5.36
CA ALA A 642 10.52 0.54 -4.95
C ALA A 642 11.62 0.44 -6.03
N GLU A 643 12.90 0.40 -5.65
CA GLU A 643 13.97 -0.06 -6.55
C GLU A 643 13.67 -1.49 -7.01
N VAL A 644 13.19 -2.37 -6.12
CA VAL A 644 12.65 -3.68 -6.51
C VAL A 644 11.37 -4.01 -5.72
N PHE A 645 10.36 -4.52 -6.41
CA PHE A 645 9.10 -4.99 -5.82
C PHE A 645 8.94 -6.51 -6.00
N VAL A 646 8.48 -7.22 -4.97
CA VAL A 646 8.09 -8.65 -5.00
C VAL A 646 6.61 -8.78 -4.62
N GLY A 647 5.80 -9.16 -5.60
CA GLY A 647 4.35 -9.15 -5.54
C GLY A 647 3.69 -10.51 -5.33
N ASN A 648 2.45 -10.49 -4.82
CA ASN A 648 1.57 -11.66 -4.82
C ASN A 648 0.78 -11.71 -6.14
N GLY A 649 1.10 -12.66 -7.02
CA GLY A 649 0.55 -12.71 -8.39
C GLY A 649 -0.97 -12.89 -8.47
N PHE A 650 -1.62 -13.43 -7.44
CA PHE A 650 -3.08 -13.56 -7.40
C PHE A 650 -3.80 -12.27 -6.97
N SER A 651 -3.08 -11.30 -6.39
CA SER A 651 -3.69 -10.09 -5.84
C SER A 651 -3.83 -8.96 -6.86
N SER A 652 -5.02 -8.39 -6.95
CA SER A 652 -5.33 -7.15 -7.67
C SER A 652 -4.51 -5.94 -7.18
N LEU A 653 -4.19 -5.88 -5.88
CA LEU A 653 -3.31 -4.83 -5.33
C LEU A 653 -1.92 -4.88 -5.96
N THR A 654 -1.35 -6.09 -6.11
CA THR A 654 -0.12 -6.33 -6.87
C THR A 654 -0.31 -5.92 -8.32
N SER A 655 -1.42 -6.35 -8.94
CA SER A 655 -1.75 -6.10 -10.34
C SER A 655 -1.74 -4.59 -10.67
N ASN A 656 -2.27 -3.76 -9.78
CA ASN A 656 -2.24 -2.31 -9.93
C ASN A 656 -0.82 -1.74 -9.78
N ILE A 657 -0.01 -2.23 -8.84
CA ILE A 657 1.39 -1.81 -8.69
C ILE A 657 2.20 -2.17 -9.94
N VAL A 658 2.02 -3.38 -10.47
CA VAL A 658 2.66 -3.85 -11.71
C VAL A 658 2.21 -3.00 -12.91
N MET A 659 0.90 -2.75 -13.05
CA MET A 659 0.33 -1.90 -14.09
C MET A 659 0.92 -0.48 -14.04
N LEU A 660 0.99 0.15 -12.86
CA LEU A 660 1.55 1.49 -12.68
C LEU A 660 3.07 1.54 -12.94
N ARG A 661 3.84 0.57 -12.42
CA ARG A 661 5.29 0.45 -12.69
C ARG A 661 5.55 0.31 -14.19
N LYS A 662 4.82 -0.56 -14.89
CA LYS A 662 4.95 -0.76 -16.33
C LYS A 662 4.49 0.47 -17.14
N ALA A 663 3.44 1.17 -16.71
CA ALA A 663 2.98 2.41 -17.35
C ALA A 663 4.01 3.54 -17.25
N ASN A 664 4.77 3.57 -16.16
CA ASN A 664 5.88 4.49 -15.93
C ASN A 664 7.20 4.06 -16.60
N GLY A 665 7.25 2.87 -17.22
CA GLY A 665 8.47 2.32 -17.81
C GLY A 665 9.49 1.77 -16.80
N VAL A 666 9.10 1.60 -15.52
CA VAL A 666 9.96 0.98 -14.50
C VAL A 666 10.32 -0.43 -14.94
N ASP A 667 11.59 -0.78 -14.76
CA ASP A 667 12.15 -2.01 -15.30
C ASP A 667 11.45 -3.29 -14.78
N LEU A 668 11.47 -4.31 -15.62
CA LEU A 668 10.77 -5.56 -15.43
C LEU A 668 11.58 -6.51 -14.55
N ILE A 669 12.93 -6.43 -14.53
CA ILE A 669 13.73 -7.14 -13.52
C ILE A 669 13.52 -6.56 -12.11
N LYS A 670 13.09 -5.29 -12.04
CA LYS A 670 12.74 -4.58 -10.81
C LYS A 670 11.31 -4.92 -10.34
N THR A 671 10.57 -5.79 -11.04
CA THR A 671 9.17 -6.09 -10.77
C THR A 671 8.94 -7.62 -10.80
N ARG A 672 8.97 -8.23 -9.62
CA ARG A 672 9.01 -9.69 -9.40
C ARG A 672 7.75 -10.20 -8.71
N LEU A 673 7.52 -11.51 -8.73
CA LEU A 673 6.44 -12.20 -8.01
C LEU A 673 6.99 -13.30 -7.07
N TRP A 674 6.16 -13.87 -6.21
CA TRP A 674 6.54 -14.98 -5.30
C TRP A 674 6.94 -16.25 -6.04
#